data_AF-A0A7J6RL17-F1
#
_entry.id   AF-A0A7J6RL17-F1
#
_cell.length_a   1.000
_cell.length_b   1.000
_cell.length_c   1.000
_cell.angle_alpha   90.00
_cell.angle_beta   90.00
_cell.angle_gamma   90.00
#
_symmetry.space_group_name_H-M   'P 1'
#
loop_
_entity.id
_entity.type
_entity.pdbx_description
1 polymer ?
#
loop_
_entity_poly.entity_id
_entity_poly.type
_entity_poly.pdbx_seq_one_letter_code
_entity_poly.pdbx_strand_id
1 'polypeptide(L)'
;MGNSVLSSLSVADPFHPTPQGLCLLLLSDHYHIYALKCPAEVIRAVHEAVGAAAIKREGPSSKAQGLQKFTLRDWLWYAGGANTMDTRRVVMNILEATERAGWEVVDEVDLSRRHFLQGWVLRRIDGDDRLTHGRNLMVGFHDTDDVRMLLPDEPLRVSAVQDAIRGGISRAWKITKESEYAGAYEFKLKGRPFLAGGVDTVAARQMILGMCEELERARGYLLSNTYTLSARQGSQSSLVFKMPSIGQDEYGRGGRSSTYLGISLNSGDDIRLIPAPGESLDFVARDEIGRGITETWPRGVQKEGMYGESYEWKLRGYPWLAEGTDTVDARMLVGRIVGIMQSLGFELMPKVDCSGKLADLSFMMFRRPPTALRTLPPPPVLCLSLHTYDRVRFTCTDTKVVEEVSSRVRASLGPPHLPVDVVESSRWYGRALEFKISGWPFHGMMCSQTALAAGLVILTMIDALRELGWELKASLDVSGKVRTESHNNGNGNRSSTSYKEDLSSMYFVRPSPRRIRSDCDTLVMLAEIPSVFGGLEGLYEPSPDTPTPQGLCALTLCGMGALYGLKCPEEVKQAVRNSLGRRHLKGDGPSDKAKGLHKFKLASKLWMANGKKTVEVRRVMMRMIEELQKVRWEVVEDVDMSRSGFLQMLILRRREGDDFGRSHRKDFVVGLHGSDDIRILCEDEATRVFNITEAARIGIESSWKIAREGDYGGAHEFVLKGRPFGSLGANGEDSVKIRRMLVAMCAQIEKGTGYRMAYSLALSAGKATKSSLIFRNSESSREYGEVTYVGLSLNDIDDVRLMCPPWAALDEGVKDTLRAAIREGWPRGIQREREYGGAHEWKLSGRPWDAHGTETVDSRILVGRMLKGMWALGFELMPKIDCSGKLADMSLMVFRRPKEGSVPLPPTEPVLGVSMHDTDDIRLTCTDEKILDAIEGPVRQALMSPALSADPIKRFGRYGRSLQMKLKGSPFHTCTNSHNALYCGSVLLSLVDVLYQLGWVMRTALDVSRKYYADDKNQYKLDTATMYFTHARI
;
A
#
# COMPACT_ATOMS: atom_id res chain seq x y z
N MET A 1 8.91 -40.06 24.97
CA MET A 1 8.56 -39.40 26.25
C MET A 1 7.16 -38.85 26.10
N GLY A 2 6.23 -39.24 26.98
CA GLY A 2 4.80 -38.98 26.84
C GLY A 2 4.43 -37.53 27.14
N ASN A 3 3.73 -36.87 26.21
CA ASN A 3 3.11 -35.57 26.46
C ASN A 3 1.78 -35.79 27.19
N SER A 4 1.78 -35.59 28.52
CA SER A 4 0.63 -35.82 29.40
C SER A 4 -0.62 -35.02 29.01
N VAL A 5 -0.46 -33.82 28.47
CA VAL A 5 -1.56 -32.92 28.08
C VAL A 5 -2.27 -33.37 26.80
N LEU A 6 -1.53 -33.78 25.76
CA LEU A 6 -2.15 -34.27 24.51
C LEU A 6 -2.78 -35.65 24.70
N SER A 7 -2.24 -36.49 25.59
CA SER A 7 -2.87 -37.77 25.93
C SER A 7 -4.19 -37.61 26.68
N SER A 8 -4.45 -36.46 27.30
CA SER A 8 -5.73 -36.14 27.95
C SER A 8 -6.79 -35.55 27.01
N LEU A 9 -6.45 -35.24 25.75
CA LEU A 9 -7.44 -34.79 24.78
C LEU A 9 -8.42 -35.92 24.46
N SER A 10 -9.69 -35.60 24.58
CA SER A 10 -10.81 -36.46 24.24
C SER A 10 -11.95 -35.61 23.67
N VAL A 11 -12.80 -36.22 22.85
CA VAL A 11 -14.03 -35.59 22.36
C VAL A 11 -15.20 -36.30 23.02
N ALA A 12 -15.95 -35.56 23.85
CA ALA A 12 -17.12 -36.10 24.56
C ALA A 12 -18.24 -36.48 23.59
N ASP A 13 -18.40 -35.71 22.52
CA ASP A 13 -19.40 -35.95 21.47
C ASP A 13 -18.75 -36.06 20.08
N PRO A 14 -18.25 -37.26 19.72
CA PRO A 14 -17.42 -37.43 18.53
C PRO A 14 -18.20 -37.43 17.21
N PHE A 15 -19.53 -37.51 17.27
CA PHE A 15 -20.40 -37.56 16.10
C PHE A 15 -21.17 -36.25 15.88
N HIS A 16 -20.98 -35.25 16.73
CA HIS A 16 -21.57 -33.93 16.50
C HIS A 16 -20.53 -32.99 15.87
N PRO A 17 -20.87 -32.37 14.72
CA PRO A 17 -20.07 -31.31 14.12
C PRO A 17 -19.78 -30.17 15.09
N THR A 18 -18.83 -29.32 14.72
CA THR A 18 -18.62 -28.07 15.45
C THR A 18 -19.86 -27.15 15.37
N PRO A 19 -19.98 -26.14 16.25
CA PRO A 19 -21.08 -25.16 16.20
C PRO A 19 -21.30 -24.52 14.82
N GLN A 20 -20.23 -24.28 14.06
CA GLN A 20 -20.34 -23.73 12.69
C GLN A 20 -20.52 -24.79 11.60
N GLY A 21 -20.90 -26.01 11.98
CA GLY A 21 -21.21 -27.10 11.06
C GLY A 21 -19.99 -27.67 10.34
N LEU A 22 -18.85 -27.76 11.01
CA LEU A 22 -17.61 -28.32 10.46
C LEU A 22 -17.29 -29.68 11.06
N CYS A 23 -16.70 -30.55 10.25
CA CYS A 23 -16.07 -31.80 10.69
C CYS A 23 -14.80 -32.09 9.90
N LEU A 24 -14.04 -33.12 10.28
CA LEU A 24 -12.73 -33.39 9.69
C LEU A 24 -12.55 -34.88 9.37
N LEU A 25 -12.20 -35.17 8.12
CA LEU A 25 -11.65 -36.47 7.72
C LEU A 25 -10.13 -36.35 7.66
N LEU A 26 -9.42 -37.22 8.38
CA LEU A 26 -7.97 -37.24 8.45
C LEU A 26 -7.45 -38.49 7.75
N LEU A 27 -6.76 -38.30 6.63
CA LEU A 27 -6.04 -39.36 5.95
C LEU A 27 -4.67 -39.49 6.58
N SER A 28 -4.36 -40.66 7.12
CA SER A 28 -3.14 -40.86 7.90
C SER A 28 -2.52 -42.20 7.57
N ASP A 29 -1.22 -42.28 7.80
CA ASP A 29 -0.45 -43.49 7.57
C ASP A 29 -0.57 -43.92 6.10
N HIS A 30 -0.23 -45.15 5.79
CA HIS A 30 -0.44 -45.66 4.43
C HIS A 30 -1.88 -46.16 4.21
N TYR A 31 -2.70 -46.33 5.27
CA TYR A 31 -3.95 -47.11 5.21
C TYR A 31 -5.01 -46.74 6.26
N HIS A 32 -4.96 -45.55 6.88
CA HIS A 32 -5.97 -45.14 7.84
C HIS A 32 -6.78 -43.93 7.36
N ILE A 33 -8.08 -43.95 7.69
CA ILE A 33 -8.95 -42.78 7.67
C ILE A 33 -9.45 -42.60 9.09
N TYR A 34 -9.32 -41.39 9.62
CA TYR A 34 -9.95 -41.02 10.87
C TYR A 34 -11.05 -40.00 10.62
N ALA A 35 -12.15 -40.11 11.35
CA ALA A 35 -13.24 -39.16 11.30
C ALA A 35 -13.41 -38.51 12.68
N LEU A 36 -13.38 -37.18 12.67
CA LEU A 36 -13.40 -36.33 13.87
C LEU A 36 -14.59 -35.38 13.77
N LYS A 37 -15.49 -35.44 14.76
CA LYS A 37 -16.74 -34.67 14.78
C LYS A 37 -17.65 -34.92 13.57
N CYS A 38 -17.44 -36.03 12.86
CA CYS A 38 -18.24 -36.37 11.68
C CYS A 38 -19.56 -37.02 12.10
N PRO A 39 -20.70 -36.56 11.59
CA PRO A 39 -21.99 -37.14 11.91
C PRO A 39 -22.17 -38.51 11.25
N ALA A 40 -23.16 -39.26 11.75
CA ALA A 40 -23.38 -40.65 11.36
C ALA A 40 -23.55 -40.83 9.84
N GLU A 41 -24.18 -39.88 9.16
CA GLU A 41 -24.34 -39.89 7.71
C GLU A 41 -23.00 -39.76 6.96
N VAL A 42 -22.04 -38.99 7.48
CA VAL A 42 -20.69 -38.88 6.89
C VAL A 42 -19.90 -40.16 7.14
N ILE A 43 -19.98 -40.72 8.35
CA ILE A 43 -19.34 -42.01 8.67
C ILE A 43 -19.86 -43.12 7.73
N ARG A 44 -21.18 -43.20 7.57
CA ARG A 44 -21.83 -44.16 6.66
C ARG A 44 -21.42 -43.91 5.21
N ALA A 45 -21.38 -42.66 4.76
CA ALA A 45 -20.93 -42.32 3.41
C ALA A 45 -19.49 -42.78 3.14
N VAL A 46 -18.57 -42.58 4.09
CA VAL A 46 -17.18 -43.06 3.98
C VAL A 46 -17.13 -44.58 3.96
N HIS A 47 -17.89 -45.27 4.83
CA HIS A 47 -17.97 -46.73 4.84
C HIS A 47 -18.40 -47.29 3.49
N GLU A 48 -19.52 -46.78 2.95
CA GLU A 48 -20.09 -47.21 1.67
C GLU A 48 -19.12 -46.93 0.50
N ALA A 49 -18.50 -45.75 0.48
CA ALA A 49 -17.58 -45.34 -0.57
C ALA A 49 -16.28 -46.15 -0.62
N VAL A 50 -15.72 -46.48 0.55
CA VAL A 50 -14.51 -47.32 0.67
C VAL A 50 -14.85 -48.79 0.39
N GLY A 51 -16.02 -49.24 0.82
CA GLY A 51 -16.52 -50.59 0.62
C GLY A 51 -16.03 -51.58 1.68
N ALA A 52 -16.93 -52.46 2.13
CA ALA A 52 -16.67 -53.43 3.19
C ALA A 52 -15.48 -54.36 2.91
N ALA A 53 -15.21 -54.66 1.64
CA ALA A 53 -14.08 -55.51 1.24
C ALA A 53 -12.71 -54.85 1.50
N ALA A 54 -12.60 -53.53 1.35
CA ALA A 54 -11.36 -52.78 1.54
C ALA A 54 -11.10 -52.42 3.02
N ILE A 55 -12.15 -52.45 3.86
CA ILE A 55 -12.06 -52.18 5.30
C ILE A 55 -11.60 -53.45 6.03
N LYS A 56 -10.49 -53.35 6.76
CA LYS A 56 -10.01 -54.40 7.67
C LYS A 56 -10.71 -54.32 9.02
N ARG A 57 -10.87 -53.09 9.53
CA ARG A 57 -11.51 -52.81 10.82
C ARG A 57 -12.06 -51.41 10.81
N GLU A 58 -13.25 -51.25 11.36
CA GLU A 58 -13.89 -49.97 11.61
C GLU A 58 -14.36 -49.91 13.07
N GLY A 59 -14.22 -48.74 13.69
CA GLY A 59 -14.77 -48.48 15.01
C GLY A 59 -14.04 -47.36 15.74
N PRO A 60 -14.44 -47.06 16.98
CA PRO A 60 -13.76 -46.07 17.81
C PRO A 60 -12.29 -46.43 18.03
N SER A 61 -11.42 -45.42 18.00
CA SER A 61 -10.00 -45.60 18.29
C SER A 61 -9.77 -45.93 19.77
N SER A 62 -9.15 -47.07 20.05
CA SER A 62 -8.77 -47.46 21.41
C SER A 62 -7.67 -46.61 22.03
N LYS A 63 -6.95 -45.82 21.21
CA LYS A 63 -5.83 -44.97 21.66
C LYS A 63 -6.20 -43.49 21.78
N ALA A 64 -7.30 -43.06 21.16
CA ALA A 64 -7.69 -41.66 21.07
C ALA A 64 -9.22 -41.55 21.19
N GLN A 65 -9.68 -41.19 22.38
CA GLN A 65 -11.11 -41.16 22.68
C GLN A 65 -11.82 -40.08 21.86
N GLY A 66 -12.87 -40.50 21.15
CA GLY A 66 -13.68 -39.62 20.32
C GLY A 66 -13.24 -39.51 18.86
N LEU A 67 -12.35 -40.40 18.40
CA LEU A 67 -11.97 -40.53 17.01
C LEU A 67 -12.54 -41.83 16.42
N GLN A 68 -13.34 -41.75 15.36
CA GLN A 68 -13.75 -42.93 14.59
C GLN A 68 -12.63 -43.32 13.62
N LYS A 69 -12.29 -44.61 13.56
CA LYS A 69 -11.13 -45.11 12.81
C LYS A 69 -11.55 -46.16 11.79
N PHE A 70 -11.14 -45.95 10.55
CA PHE A 70 -11.13 -46.95 9.49
C PHE A 70 -9.69 -47.41 9.25
N THR A 71 -9.45 -48.72 9.42
CA THR A 71 -8.20 -49.38 9.02
C THR A 71 -8.46 -50.11 7.72
N LEU A 72 -7.77 -49.70 6.65
CA LEU A 72 -7.86 -50.31 5.34
C LEU A 72 -6.94 -51.55 5.25
N ARG A 73 -7.27 -52.47 4.35
CA ARG A 73 -6.44 -53.67 4.09
C ARG A 73 -5.17 -53.33 3.32
N ASP A 74 -5.29 -52.42 2.37
CA ASP A 74 -4.21 -52.02 1.48
C ASP A 74 -3.66 -50.64 1.81
N TRP A 75 -2.46 -50.37 1.31
CA TRP A 75 -1.76 -49.10 1.48
C TRP A 75 -2.25 -48.05 0.48
N LEU A 76 -3.53 -47.70 0.60
CA LEU A 76 -4.22 -46.77 -0.28
C LEU A 76 -3.45 -45.44 -0.45
N TRP A 77 -2.92 -44.90 0.64
CA TRP A 77 -2.18 -43.63 0.64
C TRP A 77 -0.70 -43.78 0.29
N TYR A 78 -0.22 -44.95 -0.14
CA TYR A 78 1.15 -45.18 -0.59
C TYR A 78 1.19 -45.76 -2.01
N ALA A 79 0.27 -45.31 -2.84
CA ALA A 79 0.13 -45.75 -4.22
C ALA A 79 1.22 -45.17 -5.14
N GLY A 80 1.59 -45.97 -6.15
CA GLY A 80 2.44 -45.57 -7.28
C GLY A 80 2.04 -46.32 -8.54
N GLY A 81 2.36 -45.78 -9.72
CA GLY A 81 1.94 -46.35 -11.01
C GLY A 81 0.40 -46.50 -11.11
N ALA A 82 -0.06 -47.65 -11.61
CA ALA A 82 -1.49 -47.96 -11.79
C ALA A 82 -2.34 -47.83 -10.51
N ASN A 83 -1.80 -48.18 -9.34
CA ASN A 83 -2.53 -48.13 -8.06
C ASN A 83 -2.95 -46.69 -7.68
N THR A 84 -2.34 -45.66 -8.29
CA THR A 84 -2.76 -44.27 -8.09
C THR A 84 -4.16 -44.01 -8.64
N MET A 85 -4.58 -44.74 -9.68
CA MET A 85 -5.92 -44.62 -10.24
C MET A 85 -6.98 -45.26 -9.33
N ASP A 86 -6.65 -46.38 -8.68
CA ASP A 86 -7.52 -46.98 -7.66
C ASP A 86 -7.72 -46.03 -6.48
N THR A 87 -6.64 -45.38 -6.04
CA THR A 87 -6.68 -44.37 -4.98
C THR A 87 -7.59 -43.20 -5.36
N ARG A 88 -7.40 -42.65 -6.56
CA ARG A 88 -8.24 -41.57 -7.10
C ARG A 88 -9.72 -41.97 -7.18
N ARG A 89 -10.01 -43.21 -7.56
CA ARG A 89 -11.38 -43.73 -7.64
C ARG A 89 -12.03 -43.87 -6.27
N VAL A 90 -11.32 -44.43 -5.27
CA VAL A 90 -11.83 -44.49 -3.89
C VAL A 90 -12.07 -43.07 -3.35
N VAL A 91 -11.15 -42.14 -3.61
CA VAL A 91 -11.31 -40.73 -3.20
C VAL A 91 -12.52 -40.09 -3.86
N MET A 92 -12.70 -40.26 -5.17
CA MET A 92 -13.89 -39.76 -5.88
C MET A 92 -15.18 -40.32 -5.28
N ASN A 93 -15.22 -41.62 -4.98
CA ASN A 93 -16.38 -42.24 -4.32
C ASN A 93 -16.65 -41.60 -2.96
N ILE A 94 -15.61 -41.30 -2.16
CA ILE A 94 -15.77 -40.66 -0.85
C ILE A 94 -16.33 -39.23 -1.03
N LEU A 95 -15.79 -38.45 -1.97
CA LEU A 95 -16.26 -37.09 -2.24
C LEU A 95 -17.73 -37.10 -2.67
N GLU A 96 -18.11 -37.97 -3.61
CA GLU A 96 -19.49 -38.06 -4.08
C GLU A 96 -20.45 -38.61 -3.02
N ALA A 97 -20.01 -39.55 -2.19
CA ALA A 97 -20.84 -40.08 -1.10
C ALA A 97 -21.05 -39.05 0.01
N THR A 98 -20.01 -38.30 0.38
CA THR A 98 -20.12 -37.24 1.40
C THR A 98 -20.98 -36.07 0.90
N GLU A 99 -20.84 -35.70 -0.38
CA GLU A 99 -21.73 -34.72 -1.02
C GLU A 99 -23.18 -35.16 -1.00
N ARG A 100 -23.47 -36.44 -1.34
CA ARG A 100 -24.82 -37.02 -1.23
C ARG A 100 -25.35 -37.02 0.20
N ALA A 101 -24.46 -37.12 1.19
CA ALA A 101 -24.81 -36.97 2.60
C ALA A 101 -25.01 -35.50 3.02
N GLY A 102 -24.83 -34.52 2.12
CA GLY A 102 -25.02 -33.10 2.38
C GLY A 102 -23.78 -32.37 2.92
N TRP A 103 -22.59 -32.90 2.64
CA TRP A 103 -21.32 -32.37 3.13
C TRP A 103 -20.34 -32.18 1.98
N GLU A 104 -19.61 -31.07 1.97
CA GLU A 104 -18.57 -30.81 0.98
C GLU A 104 -17.21 -30.53 1.63
N VAL A 105 -16.14 -30.87 0.92
CA VAL A 105 -14.78 -30.53 1.34
C VAL A 105 -14.48 -29.09 0.96
N VAL A 106 -14.18 -28.27 1.97
CA VAL A 106 -13.78 -26.87 1.80
C VAL A 106 -12.35 -26.79 1.27
N ASP A 107 -11.42 -27.49 1.93
CA ASP A 107 -10.01 -27.52 1.54
C ASP A 107 -9.27 -28.71 2.18
N GLU A 108 -8.11 -29.03 1.61
CA GLU A 108 -7.14 -30.00 2.16
C GLU A 108 -6.02 -29.26 2.90
N VAL A 109 -5.74 -29.69 4.14
CA VAL A 109 -4.70 -29.11 4.99
C VAL A 109 -3.65 -30.15 5.34
N ASP A 110 -2.38 -29.82 5.11
CA ASP A 110 -1.26 -30.66 5.53
C ASP A 110 -0.95 -30.45 7.03
N LEU A 111 -1.04 -31.52 7.82
CA LEU A 111 -0.99 -31.46 9.28
C LEU A 111 0.26 -32.13 9.87
N SER A 112 1.17 -32.66 9.05
CA SER A 112 2.35 -33.36 9.55
C SER A 112 3.56 -33.19 8.66
N ARG A 113 4.70 -32.84 9.28
CA ARG A 113 5.95 -32.56 8.55
C ARG A 113 6.57 -33.82 7.97
N ARG A 114 6.75 -34.83 8.83
CA ARG A 114 7.55 -36.02 8.53
C ARG A 114 6.73 -37.15 7.92
N HIS A 115 5.44 -37.18 8.20
CA HIS A 115 4.56 -38.30 7.94
C HIS A 115 3.29 -37.83 7.22
N PHE A 116 2.65 -38.70 6.44
CA PHE A 116 1.43 -38.36 5.72
C PHE A 116 0.25 -38.23 6.69
N LEU A 117 -0.21 -37.00 6.89
CA LEU A 117 -1.44 -36.66 7.60
C LEU A 117 -2.14 -35.49 6.88
N GLN A 118 -3.11 -35.81 6.02
CA GLN A 118 -3.92 -34.81 5.30
C GLN A 118 -5.28 -34.66 5.98
N GLY A 119 -5.66 -33.43 6.31
CA GLY A 119 -6.96 -33.10 6.90
C GLY A 119 -7.89 -32.48 5.87
N TRP A 120 -8.99 -33.17 5.56
CA TRP A 120 -10.06 -32.63 4.75
C TRP A 120 -11.08 -31.96 5.65
N VAL A 121 -11.22 -30.65 5.52
CA VAL A 121 -12.17 -29.85 6.29
C VAL A 121 -13.51 -29.92 5.57
N LEU A 122 -14.50 -30.56 6.21
CA LEU A 122 -15.84 -30.69 5.65
C LEU A 122 -16.76 -29.62 6.24
N ARG A 123 -17.66 -29.08 5.42
CA ARG A 123 -18.78 -28.24 5.86
C ARG A 123 -20.11 -28.80 5.39
N ARG A 124 -21.16 -28.53 6.15
CA ARG A 124 -22.53 -28.82 5.73
C ARG A 124 -22.93 -27.91 4.55
N ILE A 125 -23.67 -28.47 3.60
CA ILE A 125 -24.25 -27.75 2.46
C ILE A 125 -25.62 -27.20 2.88
N ASP A 126 -25.79 -25.87 2.83
CA ASP A 126 -27.03 -25.17 3.18
C ASP A 126 -27.92 -24.95 1.94
N GLY A 127 -29.24 -25.21 2.02
CA GLY A 127 -30.23 -24.86 0.97
C GLY A 127 -30.47 -25.89 -0.15
N ASP A 128 -31.07 -25.43 -1.27
CA ASP A 128 -31.48 -26.21 -2.46
C ASP A 128 -30.28 -26.66 -3.35
N ASP A 129 -29.05 -26.34 -2.96
CA ASP A 129 -27.79 -26.79 -3.63
C ASP A 129 -27.55 -28.31 -3.52
N ARG A 130 -28.48 -29.05 -2.91
CA ARG A 130 -28.49 -30.53 -2.83
C ARG A 130 -28.84 -31.21 -4.17
N LEU A 131 -28.93 -30.49 -5.29
CA LEU A 131 -29.41 -31.02 -6.56
C LEU A 131 -28.29 -31.27 -7.61
N THR A 132 -27.01 -31.07 -7.28
CA THR A 132 -25.88 -31.18 -8.24
C THR A 132 -25.10 -32.50 -8.21
N HIS A 133 -25.61 -33.55 -7.57
CA HIS A 133 -24.86 -34.80 -7.41
C HIS A 133 -24.61 -35.54 -8.73
N GLY A 134 -23.39 -36.06 -8.91
CA GLY A 134 -23.01 -36.94 -10.04
C GLY A 134 -22.26 -36.27 -11.21
N ARG A 135 -21.74 -35.05 -11.02
CA ARG A 135 -21.05 -34.30 -12.09
C ARG A 135 -19.58 -33.98 -11.83
N ASN A 136 -18.94 -34.72 -10.94
CA ASN A 136 -17.53 -34.49 -10.61
C ASN A 136 -16.62 -35.09 -11.70
N LEU A 137 -15.44 -34.50 -11.89
CA LEU A 137 -14.42 -34.95 -12.83
C LEU A 137 -13.07 -34.86 -12.14
N MET A 138 -12.30 -35.94 -12.12
CA MET A 138 -10.94 -35.91 -11.60
C MET A 138 -9.90 -35.99 -12.70
N VAL A 139 -8.97 -35.05 -12.69
CA VAL A 139 -7.78 -35.01 -13.55
C VAL A 139 -6.56 -34.93 -12.67
N GLY A 140 -5.61 -35.84 -12.81
CA GLY A 140 -4.40 -35.83 -11.99
C GLY A 140 -3.14 -35.89 -12.81
N PHE A 141 -2.10 -35.24 -12.31
CA PHE A 141 -0.76 -35.34 -12.88
C PHE A 141 -0.10 -36.66 -12.46
N HIS A 142 0.74 -37.21 -13.33
CA HIS A 142 1.44 -38.44 -13.05
C HIS A 142 2.86 -38.43 -13.64
N ASP A 143 3.76 -39.12 -12.94
CA ASP A 143 5.19 -39.20 -13.24
C ASP A 143 5.78 -37.84 -13.59
N THR A 144 6.30 -37.68 -14.81
CA THR A 144 6.98 -36.43 -15.23
C THR A 144 6.27 -35.71 -16.36
N ASP A 145 5.31 -36.38 -17.00
CA ASP A 145 4.79 -36.03 -18.31
C ASP A 145 3.39 -36.61 -18.63
N ASP A 146 2.64 -37.10 -17.65
CA ASP A 146 1.31 -37.68 -17.87
C ASP A 146 0.20 -36.87 -17.22
N VAL A 147 -0.86 -36.56 -17.98
CA VAL A 147 -2.13 -36.08 -17.43
C VAL A 147 -3.15 -37.19 -17.56
N ARG A 148 -3.75 -37.63 -16.45
CA ARG A 148 -4.72 -38.72 -16.43
C ARG A 148 -6.08 -38.26 -15.92
N MET A 149 -7.12 -38.57 -16.68
CA MET A 149 -8.51 -38.27 -16.37
C MET A 149 -9.25 -39.56 -15.97
N LEU A 150 -9.95 -39.56 -14.83
CA LEU A 150 -10.90 -40.64 -14.54
C LEU A 150 -12.08 -40.57 -15.52
N LEU A 151 -12.40 -41.70 -16.15
CA LEU A 151 -13.48 -41.79 -17.13
C LEU A 151 -14.84 -41.63 -16.42
N PRO A 152 -15.68 -40.65 -16.82
CA PRO A 152 -17.05 -40.58 -16.34
C PRO A 152 -17.94 -41.65 -16.99
N ASP A 153 -19.09 -41.95 -16.38
CA ASP A 153 -19.96 -43.06 -16.79
C ASP A 153 -20.65 -42.90 -18.17
N GLU A 154 -20.65 -41.69 -18.75
CA GLU A 154 -21.34 -41.39 -20.01
C GLU A 154 -20.38 -41.17 -21.20
N PRO A 155 -20.44 -41.99 -22.28
CA PRO A 155 -19.51 -41.93 -23.42
C PRO A 155 -19.45 -40.57 -24.15
N LEU A 156 -20.61 -39.92 -24.36
CA LEU A 156 -20.65 -38.60 -25.02
C LEU A 156 -20.01 -37.52 -24.16
N ARG A 157 -20.16 -37.62 -22.83
CA ARG A 157 -19.51 -36.74 -21.85
C ARG A 157 -18.01 -37.00 -21.77
N VAL A 158 -17.57 -38.25 -21.97
CA VAL A 158 -16.14 -38.62 -22.02
C VAL A 158 -15.43 -37.91 -23.16
N SER A 159 -15.87 -38.10 -24.42
CA SER A 159 -15.24 -37.48 -25.61
C SER A 159 -15.22 -35.96 -25.51
N ALA A 160 -16.36 -35.40 -25.08
CA ALA A 160 -16.57 -34.00 -24.79
C ALA A 160 -15.53 -33.35 -23.84
N VAL A 161 -15.21 -34.04 -22.75
CA VAL A 161 -14.26 -33.57 -21.73
C VAL A 161 -12.82 -33.82 -22.19
N GLN A 162 -12.57 -34.94 -22.87
CA GLN A 162 -11.27 -35.23 -23.49
C GLN A 162 -10.88 -34.13 -24.47
N ASP A 163 -11.81 -33.70 -25.32
CA ASP A 163 -11.57 -32.63 -26.29
C ASP A 163 -11.22 -31.30 -25.62
N ALA A 164 -11.89 -30.96 -24.51
CA ALA A 164 -11.60 -29.74 -23.74
C ALA A 164 -10.21 -29.80 -23.08
N ILE A 165 -9.86 -30.93 -22.44
CA ILE A 165 -8.53 -31.11 -21.84
C ILE A 165 -7.45 -31.09 -22.92
N ARG A 166 -7.65 -31.79 -24.04
CA ARG A 166 -6.74 -31.80 -25.20
C ARG A 166 -6.53 -30.40 -25.75
N GLY A 167 -7.61 -29.65 -25.94
CA GLY A 167 -7.58 -28.26 -26.38
C GLY A 167 -6.78 -27.39 -25.42
N GLY A 168 -7.05 -27.50 -24.11
CA GLY A 168 -6.36 -26.74 -23.07
C GLY A 168 -4.86 -27.03 -23.02
N ILE A 169 -4.47 -28.30 -23.07
CA ILE A 169 -3.07 -28.73 -23.10
C ILE A 169 -2.38 -28.21 -24.36
N SER A 170 -2.99 -28.41 -25.52
CA SER A 170 -2.38 -28.15 -26.83
C SER A 170 -2.07 -26.67 -27.10
N ARG A 171 -2.68 -25.76 -26.31
CA ARG A 171 -2.38 -24.32 -26.40
C ARG A 171 -1.04 -23.93 -25.80
N ALA A 172 -0.49 -24.72 -24.88
CA ALA A 172 0.77 -24.40 -24.18
C ALA A 172 1.80 -25.53 -24.23
N TRP A 173 1.38 -26.76 -24.53
CA TRP A 173 2.24 -27.93 -24.53
C TRP A 173 1.86 -28.94 -25.60
N LYS A 174 2.78 -29.83 -25.97
CA LYS A 174 2.54 -30.85 -26.99
C LYS A 174 2.15 -32.20 -26.38
N ILE A 175 1.04 -32.77 -26.85
CA ILE A 175 0.66 -34.16 -26.61
C ILE A 175 1.36 -35.05 -27.64
N THR A 176 1.96 -36.14 -27.20
CA THR A 176 2.67 -37.10 -28.06
C THR A 176 1.85 -38.36 -28.32
N LYS A 177 1.04 -38.78 -27.35
CA LYS A 177 0.19 -39.96 -27.43
C LYS A 177 -1.00 -39.80 -26.50
N GLU A 178 -2.13 -40.39 -26.89
CA GLU A 178 -3.29 -40.56 -26.03
C GLU A 178 -3.62 -42.04 -25.96
N SER A 179 -3.94 -42.55 -24.77
CA SER A 179 -4.27 -43.96 -24.55
C SER A 179 -5.11 -44.16 -23.29
N GLU A 180 -5.73 -45.32 -23.16
CA GLU A 180 -6.28 -45.75 -21.88
C GLU A 180 -5.19 -46.37 -21.00
N TYR A 181 -5.21 -46.05 -19.71
CA TYR A 181 -4.27 -46.56 -18.72
C TYR A 181 -5.00 -46.80 -17.39
N ALA A 182 -5.07 -48.05 -16.94
CA ALA A 182 -5.66 -48.44 -15.66
C ALA A 182 -7.07 -47.83 -15.39
N GLY A 183 -7.94 -47.85 -16.41
CA GLY A 183 -9.30 -47.28 -16.31
C GLY A 183 -9.39 -45.75 -16.37
N ALA A 184 -8.29 -45.09 -16.74
CA ALA A 184 -8.20 -43.65 -16.95
C ALA A 184 -7.86 -43.35 -18.41
N TYR A 185 -8.22 -42.15 -18.88
CA TYR A 185 -7.70 -41.62 -20.13
C TYR A 185 -6.42 -40.84 -19.90
N GLU A 186 -5.35 -41.19 -20.60
CA GLU A 186 -4.02 -40.62 -20.45
C GLU A 186 -3.65 -39.75 -21.65
N PHE A 187 -3.19 -38.54 -21.35
CA PHE A 187 -2.51 -37.65 -22.28
C PHE A 187 -1.01 -37.67 -21.99
N LYS A 188 -0.23 -38.33 -22.86
CA LYS A 188 1.23 -38.36 -22.79
C LYS A 188 1.80 -37.07 -23.34
N LEU A 189 2.54 -36.32 -22.54
CA LEU A 189 3.11 -35.03 -22.91
C LEU A 189 4.53 -35.18 -23.48
N LYS A 190 4.95 -34.25 -24.33
CA LYS A 190 6.33 -34.22 -24.83
C LYS A 190 7.27 -33.75 -23.71
N GLY A 191 8.35 -34.48 -23.46
CA GLY A 191 9.38 -34.04 -22.52
C GLY A 191 9.01 -34.34 -21.06
N ARG A 192 9.27 -33.40 -20.15
CA ARG A 192 9.02 -33.56 -18.70
C ARG A 192 8.44 -32.28 -18.08
N PRO A 193 7.23 -31.84 -18.45
CA PRO A 193 6.64 -30.57 -18.00
C PRO A 193 6.57 -30.44 -16.48
N PHE A 194 6.36 -31.55 -15.75
CA PHE A 194 6.27 -31.54 -14.30
C PHE A 194 7.63 -31.48 -13.60
N LEU A 195 8.73 -31.65 -14.34
CA LEU A 195 10.10 -31.40 -13.87
C LEU A 195 10.78 -30.25 -14.62
N ALA A 196 10.00 -29.43 -15.33
CA ALA A 196 10.52 -28.34 -16.13
C ALA A 196 11.37 -27.36 -15.30
N GLY A 197 12.35 -26.74 -15.96
CA GLY A 197 13.18 -25.69 -15.41
C GLY A 197 13.15 -24.46 -16.31
N GLY A 198 13.57 -23.31 -15.78
CA GLY A 198 13.66 -22.08 -16.57
C GLY A 198 12.31 -21.64 -17.16
N VAL A 199 12.29 -21.22 -18.42
CA VAL A 199 11.10 -20.68 -19.11
C VAL A 199 10.01 -21.74 -19.32
N ASP A 200 10.37 -23.01 -19.47
CA ASP A 200 9.41 -24.11 -19.66
C ASP A 200 8.46 -24.27 -18.46
N THR A 201 8.86 -23.78 -17.28
CA THR A 201 8.00 -23.74 -16.09
C THR A 201 6.79 -22.82 -16.25
N VAL A 202 6.88 -21.81 -17.11
CA VAL A 202 5.79 -20.89 -17.46
C VAL A 202 4.79 -21.63 -18.34
N ALA A 203 5.25 -22.26 -19.42
CA ALA A 203 4.41 -23.03 -20.34
C ALA A 203 3.70 -24.21 -19.64
N ALA A 204 4.37 -24.91 -18.71
CA ALA A 204 3.73 -25.96 -17.91
C ALA A 204 2.58 -25.42 -17.03
N ARG A 205 2.70 -24.20 -16.50
CA ARG A 205 1.64 -23.54 -15.70
C ARG A 205 0.54 -22.98 -16.58
N GLN A 206 0.87 -22.43 -17.75
CA GLN A 206 -0.10 -22.03 -18.77
C GLN A 206 -0.92 -23.23 -19.27
N MET A 207 -0.32 -24.43 -19.39
CA MET A 207 -1.04 -25.66 -19.71
C MET A 207 -2.14 -25.96 -18.68
N ILE A 208 -1.85 -25.79 -17.38
CA ILE A 208 -2.81 -26.01 -16.29
C ILE A 208 -3.93 -24.97 -16.33
N LEU A 209 -3.59 -23.68 -16.48
CA LEU A 209 -4.58 -22.61 -16.67
C LEU A 209 -5.45 -22.88 -17.90
N GLY A 210 -4.83 -23.36 -18.98
CA GLY A 210 -5.47 -23.63 -20.25
C GLY A 210 -6.48 -24.77 -20.18
N MET A 211 -6.20 -25.82 -19.40
CA MET A 211 -7.18 -26.88 -19.11
C MET A 211 -8.37 -26.35 -18.32
N CYS A 212 -8.13 -25.51 -17.30
CA CYS A 212 -9.22 -24.96 -16.48
C CYS A 212 -10.14 -24.05 -17.29
N GLU A 213 -9.56 -23.17 -18.10
CA GLU A 213 -10.31 -22.28 -18.98
C GLU A 213 -11.13 -23.05 -20.02
N GLU A 214 -10.55 -24.07 -20.66
CA GLU A 214 -11.27 -24.86 -21.67
C GLU A 214 -12.37 -25.74 -21.07
N LEU A 215 -12.15 -26.31 -19.88
CA LEU A 215 -13.17 -27.05 -19.16
C LEU A 215 -14.34 -26.16 -18.73
N GLU A 216 -14.08 -24.93 -18.27
CA GLU A 216 -15.15 -23.96 -17.99
C GLU A 216 -15.86 -23.55 -19.29
N ARG A 217 -15.11 -23.14 -20.30
CA ARG A 217 -15.66 -22.56 -21.54
C ARG A 217 -16.46 -23.57 -22.36
N ALA A 218 -15.94 -24.78 -22.54
CA ALA A 218 -16.59 -25.78 -23.39
C ALA A 218 -17.68 -26.55 -22.64
N ARG A 219 -17.53 -26.70 -21.31
CA ARG A 219 -18.30 -27.68 -20.54
C ARG A 219 -18.80 -27.19 -19.18
N GLY A 220 -18.55 -25.94 -18.78
CA GLY A 220 -19.01 -25.40 -17.50
C GLY A 220 -18.37 -26.03 -16.26
N TYR A 221 -17.26 -26.75 -16.42
CA TYR A 221 -16.55 -27.35 -15.30
C TYR A 221 -15.63 -26.33 -14.63
N LEU A 222 -15.83 -26.13 -13.32
CA LEU A 222 -14.98 -25.29 -12.48
C LEU A 222 -14.13 -26.17 -11.57
N LEU A 223 -12.86 -25.82 -11.40
CA LEU A 223 -11.99 -26.48 -10.43
C LEU A 223 -12.50 -26.19 -9.02
N SER A 224 -12.93 -27.24 -8.32
CA SER A 224 -13.51 -27.17 -6.97
C SER A 224 -12.45 -27.39 -5.90
N ASN A 225 -11.63 -28.43 -6.05
CA ASN A 225 -10.64 -28.82 -5.04
C ASN A 225 -9.43 -29.51 -5.70
N THR A 226 -8.36 -29.62 -4.93
CA THR A 226 -7.13 -30.33 -5.30
C THR A 226 -6.67 -31.19 -4.15
N TYR A 227 -6.18 -32.39 -4.44
CA TYR A 227 -5.83 -33.37 -3.42
C TYR A 227 -4.45 -33.99 -3.64
N THR A 228 -3.71 -34.15 -2.54
CA THR A 228 -2.44 -34.89 -2.47
C THR A 228 -2.70 -36.29 -1.91
N LEU A 229 -2.85 -37.25 -2.83
CA LEU A 229 -3.41 -38.57 -2.50
C LEU A 229 -2.37 -39.64 -2.18
N SER A 230 -1.08 -39.32 -2.20
CA SER A 230 -0.01 -40.28 -1.90
C SER A 230 1.05 -39.70 -0.99
N ALA A 231 1.44 -40.50 0.00
CA ALA A 231 2.56 -40.30 0.90
C ALA A 231 3.92 -40.54 0.22
N ARG A 232 3.95 -41.02 -1.03
CA ARG A 232 5.20 -41.16 -1.79
C ARG A 232 5.74 -39.78 -2.16
N GLN A 233 7.04 -39.60 -1.96
CA GLN A 233 7.75 -38.43 -2.43
C GLN A 233 7.58 -38.31 -3.95
N GLY A 234 7.24 -37.11 -4.44
CA GLY A 234 6.89 -36.92 -5.85
C GLY A 234 5.39 -36.97 -6.15
N SER A 235 4.52 -37.16 -5.15
CA SER A 235 3.07 -37.08 -5.37
C SER A 235 2.66 -35.69 -5.88
N GLN A 236 1.89 -35.67 -6.96
CA GLN A 236 1.38 -34.45 -7.60
C GLN A 236 -0.13 -34.30 -7.35
N SER A 237 -0.67 -33.11 -7.58
CA SER A 237 -2.09 -32.84 -7.35
C SER A 237 -3.02 -33.68 -8.24
N SER A 238 -4.14 -34.10 -7.62
CA SER A 238 -5.33 -34.58 -8.31
C SER A 238 -6.41 -33.49 -8.23
N LEU A 239 -6.79 -32.93 -9.37
CA LEU A 239 -7.71 -31.82 -9.55
C LEU A 239 -9.13 -32.37 -9.69
N VAL A 240 -10.06 -31.84 -8.91
CA VAL A 240 -11.48 -32.19 -8.97
C VAL A 240 -12.27 -31.00 -9.51
N PHE A 241 -12.90 -31.20 -10.65
CA PHE A 241 -13.77 -30.23 -11.30
C PHE A 241 -15.23 -30.59 -11.07
N LYS A 242 -16.07 -29.57 -10.91
CA LYS A 242 -17.52 -29.68 -10.71
C LYS A 242 -18.29 -28.82 -11.69
N MET A 243 -19.49 -29.22 -12.05
CA MET A 243 -20.42 -28.43 -12.84
C MET A 243 -21.43 -27.72 -11.92
N PRO A 244 -21.58 -26.38 -11.96
CA PRO A 244 -22.53 -25.64 -11.13
C PRO A 244 -24.01 -25.96 -11.44
N SER A 245 -24.90 -25.73 -10.46
CA SER A 245 -26.36 -25.97 -10.49
C SER A 245 -27.16 -25.00 -11.38
N ILE A 246 -26.60 -23.83 -11.71
CA ILE A 246 -27.36 -22.71 -12.26
C ILE A 246 -27.39 -22.75 -13.79
N GLY A 247 -28.60 -22.94 -14.34
CA GLY A 247 -29.07 -22.54 -15.68
C GLY A 247 -28.15 -22.78 -16.88
N GLN A 248 -28.42 -23.84 -17.64
CA GLN A 248 -27.85 -24.06 -18.99
C GLN A 248 -28.08 -22.88 -19.97
N ASP A 249 -28.96 -21.93 -19.63
CA ASP A 249 -29.36 -20.82 -20.49
C ASP A 249 -28.46 -19.56 -20.39
N GLU A 250 -27.63 -19.38 -19.35
CA GLU A 250 -26.76 -18.19 -19.23
C GLU A 250 -25.34 -18.37 -19.82
N TYR A 251 -24.86 -19.61 -19.90
CA TYR A 251 -23.51 -19.91 -20.41
C TYR A 251 -23.46 -20.12 -21.94
N GLY A 252 -24.63 -20.18 -22.59
CA GLY A 252 -24.76 -20.46 -24.02
C GLY A 252 -25.36 -19.30 -24.81
N ARG A 253 -24.54 -18.31 -25.19
CA ARG A 253 -24.58 -17.51 -26.45
C ARG A 253 -23.84 -16.18 -26.26
N GLY A 254 -22.58 -16.11 -26.72
CA GLY A 254 -21.93 -14.84 -27.10
C GLY A 254 -21.38 -13.93 -25.99
N GLY A 255 -21.37 -14.33 -24.72
CA GLY A 255 -20.76 -13.58 -23.62
C GLY A 255 -19.22 -13.75 -23.54
N ARG A 256 -18.50 -12.74 -23.03
CA ARG A 256 -17.05 -12.82 -22.76
C ARG A 256 -16.72 -14.00 -21.82
N SER A 257 -15.63 -14.72 -22.06
CA SER A 257 -15.12 -15.81 -21.18
C SER A 257 -14.53 -15.26 -19.88
N SER A 258 -14.51 -16.08 -18.81
CA SER A 258 -13.79 -15.81 -17.56
C SER A 258 -12.28 -15.63 -17.84
N THR A 259 -11.62 -14.72 -17.11
CA THR A 259 -10.16 -14.52 -17.22
C THR A 259 -9.44 -15.40 -16.18
N TYR A 260 -8.36 -16.06 -16.59
CA TYR A 260 -7.54 -16.90 -15.71
C TYR A 260 -6.11 -16.36 -15.60
N LEU A 261 -5.60 -16.25 -14.37
CA LEU A 261 -4.22 -15.87 -14.08
C LEU A 261 -3.60 -16.84 -13.07
N GLY A 262 -2.30 -17.02 -13.17
CA GLY A 262 -1.51 -17.80 -12.24
C GLY A 262 -0.45 -16.95 -11.56
N ILE A 263 -0.19 -17.22 -10.27
CA ILE A 263 0.95 -16.66 -9.55
C ILE A 263 1.78 -17.82 -9.01
N SER A 264 3.07 -17.85 -9.38
CA SER A 264 4.01 -18.84 -8.85
C SER A 264 5.13 -18.20 -8.05
N LEU A 265 5.50 -18.85 -6.95
CA LEU A 265 6.66 -18.51 -6.13
C LEU A 265 7.82 -19.41 -6.57
N ASN A 266 8.98 -18.85 -6.91
CA ASN A 266 10.10 -19.58 -7.51
C ASN A 266 11.45 -19.21 -6.88
N SER A 267 12.46 -20.05 -7.10
CA SER A 267 13.89 -19.79 -6.84
C SER A 267 14.28 -19.18 -5.48
N GLY A 268 13.47 -19.39 -4.43
CA GLY A 268 13.72 -18.80 -3.09
C GLY A 268 13.32 -17.33 -2.95
N ASP A 269 13.22 -16.58 -4.05
CA ASP A 269 13.00 -15.13 -4.06
C ASP A 269 12.23 -14.55 -5.27
N ASP A 270 11.75 -15.37 -6.20
CA ASP A 270 11.05 -14.88 -7.38
C ASP A 270 9.52 -15.04 -7.24
N ILE A 271 8.74 -14.10 -7.78
CA ILE A 271 7.29 -14.19 -7.98
C ILE A 271 7.02 -14.01 -9.47
N ARG A 272 6.19 -14.88 -10.07
CA ARG A 272 5.77 -14.74 -11.47
C ARG A 272 4.27 -14.61 -11.60
N LEU A 273 3.81 -13.60 -12.35
CA LEU A 273 2.44 -13.48 -12.83
C LEU A 273 2.35 -14.08 -14.24
N ILE A 274 1.53 -15.11 -14.40
CA ILE A 274 1.43 -15.96 -15.58
C ILE A 274 0.01 -15.85 -16.15
N PRO A 275 -0.18 -15.31 -17.37
CA PRO A 275 -1.49 -15.30 -18.02
C PRO A 275 -1.90 -16.69 -18.51
N ALA A 276 -3.19 -16.91 -18.75
CA ALA A 276 -3.66 -18.09 -19.48
C ALA A 276 -3.04 -18.13 -20.89
N PRO A 277 -2.92 -19.31 -21.52
CA PRO A 277 -2.23 -19.45 -22.80
C PRO A 277 -2.94 -18.66 -23.90
N GLY A 278 -2.20 -17.81 -24.60
CA GLY A 278 -2.73 -16.92 -25.65
C GLY A 278 -3.37 -15.63 -25.12
N GLU A 279 -3.44 -15.43 -23.80
CA GLU A 279 -3.90 -14.16 -23.22
C GLU A 279 -2.75 -13.16 -23.04
N SER A 280 -3.07 -11.87 -23.15
CA SER A 280 -2.14 -10.79 -22.82
C SER A 280 -2.00 -10.63 -21.31
N LEU A 281 -0.81 -10.26 -20.85
CA LEU A 281 -0.55 -9.97 -19.44
C LEU A 281 -1.48 -8.86 -18.92
N ASP A 282 -2.14 -9.11 -17.78
CA ASP A 282 -2.95 -8.09 -17.09
C ASP A 282 -2.01 -7.06 -16.42
N PHE A 283 -1.83 -5.91 -17.08
CA PHE A 283 -0.97 -4.83 -16.58
C PHE A 283 -1.45 -4.21 -15.27
N VAL A 284 -2.76 -4.30 -14.97
CA VAL A 284 -3.28 -3.76 -13.71
C VAL A 284 -2.95 -4.72 -12.57
N ALA A 285 -3.21 -6.02 -12.75
CA ALA A 285 -2.78 -7.03 -11.79
C ALA A 285 -1.26 -6.97 -11.56
N ARG A 286 -0.48 -6.82 -12.63
CA ARG A 286 0.97 -6.59 -12.56
C ARG A 286 1.31 -5.38 -11.68
N ASP A 287 0.78 -4.21 -12.00
CA ASP A 287 1.16 -2.97 -11.32
C ASP A 287 0.71 -2.94 -9.86
N GLU A 288 -0.46 -3.49 -9.54
CA GLU A 288 -0.95 -3.60 -8.15
C GLU A 288 -0.13 -4.61 -7.34
N ILE A 289 0.17 -5.80 -7.90
CA ILE A 289 1.03 -6.79 -7.23
C ILE A 289 2.41 -6.20 -6.97
N GLY A 290 3.01 -5.52 -7.96
CA GLY A 290 4.31 -4.84 -7.80
C GLY A 290 4.31 -3.80 -6.67
N ARG A 291 3.24 -3.01 -6.55
CA ARG A 291 3.03 -2.10 -5.39
C ARG A 291 2.89 -2.88 -4.08
N GLY A 292 2.03 -3.90 -4.05
CA GLY A 292 1.79 -4.72 -2.87
C GLY A 292 3.05 -5.40 -2.34
N ILE A 293 3.91 -5.89 -3.25
CA ILE A 293 5.24 -6.42 -2.92
C ILE A 293 6.08 -5.34 -2.24
N THR A 294 6.17 -4.14 -2.82
CA THR A 294 6.99 -3.04 -2.30
C THR A 294 6.50 -2.52 -0.93
N GLU A 295 5.19 -2.53 -0.71
CA GLU A 295 4.57 -2.11 0.56
C GLU A 295 4.73 -3.14 1.68
N THR A 296 4.79 -4.43 1.35
CA THR A 296 4.67 -5.52 2.34
C THR A 296 5.98 -6.24 2.62
N TRP A 297 6.84 -6.39 1.60
CA TRP A 297 8.15 -7.02 1.75
C TRP A 297 9.21 -5.96 2.08
N PRO A 298 9.79 -5.92 3.30
CA PRO A 298 10.64 -4.83 3.74
C PRO A 298 11.90 -4.62 2.89
N ARG A 299 12.39 -5.69 2.25
CA ARG A 299 13.59 -5.64 1.40
C ARG A 299 13.25 -5.22 -0.04
N GLY A 300 11.98 -5.21 -0.43
CA GLY A 300 11.51 -4.78 -1.74
C GLY A 300 11.97 -5.64 -2.92
N VAL A 301 11.80 -5.10 -4.12
CA VAL A 301 12.13 -5.76 -5.39
C VAL A 301 13.59 -5.52 -5.77
N GLN A 302 14.32 -6.58 -6.07
CA GLN A 302 15.68 -6.52 -6.62
C GLN A 302 15.65 -6.20 -8.12
N LYS A 303 14.85 -6.94 -8.87
CA LYS A 303 14.71 -6.80 -10.33
C LYS A 303 13.30 -7.22 -10.73
N GLU A 304 12.79 -6.63 -11.81
CA GLU A 304 11.52 -7.04 -12.39
C GLU A 304 11.56 -6.92 -13.91
N GLY A 305 10.70 -7.67 -14.60
CA GLY A 305 10.61 -7.64 -16.05
C GLY A 305 9.88 -8.85 -16.63
N MET A 306 9.84 -8.93 -17.95
CA MET A 306 9.30 -10.11 -18.64
C MET A 306 10.23 -11.31 -18.46
N TYR A 307 9.64 -12.47 -18.20
CA TYR A 307 10.28 -13.77 -18.16
C TYR A 307 9.44 -14.77 -18.96
N GLY A 308 9.85 -15.04 -20.21
CA GLY A 308 8.97 -15.70 -21.18
C GLY A 308 7.68 -14.88 -21.38
N GLU A 309 6.53 -15.55 -21.34
CA GLU A 309 5.20 -14.90 -21.41
C GLU A 309 4.68 -14.43 -20.04
N SER A 310 5.48 -14.57 -18.98
CA SER A 310 5.14 -14.13 -17.63
C SER A 310 5.84 -12.82 -17.27
N TYR A 311 5.37 -12.17 -16.20
CA TYR A 311 6.08 -11.05 -15.57
C TYR A 311 6.66 -11.51 -14.23
N GLU A 312 7.95 -11.30 -14.03
CA GLU A 312 8.69 -11.75 -12.86
C GLU A 312 9.12 -10.57 -11.99
N TRP A 313 8.92 -10.70 -10.68
CA TRP A 313 9.58 -9.90 -9.66
C TRP A 313 10.57 -10.79 -8.91
N LYS A 314 11.86 -10.46 -9.02
CA LYS A 314 12.91 -10.98 -8.16
C LYS A 314 13.00 -10.10 -6.92
N LEU A 315 12.82 -10.68 -5.74
CA LEU A 315 12.80 -9.98 -4.46
C LEU A 315 14.21 -9.90 -3.86
N ARG A 316 14.50 -8.87 -3.07
CA ARG A 316 15.76 -8.85 -2.29
C ARG A 316 15.64 -9.80 -1.10
N GLY A 317 16.66 -10.61 -0.87
CA GLY A 317 16.64 -11.65 0.16
C GLY A 317 15.88 -12.89 -0.30
N TYR A 318 15.55 -13.81 0.62
CA TYR A 318 14.96 -15.11 0.29
C TYR A 318 13.63 -15.33 1.04
N PRO A 319 12.53 -14.65 0.67
CA PRO A 319 11.24 -14.77 1.36
C PRO A 319 10.71 -16.20 1.42
N TRP A 320 10.99 -17.02 0.40
CA TRP A 320 10.52 -18.42 0.36
C TRP A 320 11.46 -19.38 1.09
N LEU A 321 12.62 -18.90 1.54
CA LEU A 321 13.55 -19.60 2.42
C LEU A 321 13.77 -18.80 3.71
N ALA A 322 12.78 -17.99 4.11
CA ALA A 322 12.90 -17.03 5.18
C ALA A 322 13.19 -17.68 6.54
N GLU A 323 13.91 -16.97 7.40
CA GLU A 323 14.16 -17.37 8.78
C GLU A 323 13.68 -16.30 9.74
N GLY A 324 13.47 -16.69 11.00
CA GLY A 324 13.11 -15.72 12.02
C GLY A 324 11.82 -14.98 11.70
N THR A 325 11.82 -13.66 11.92
CA THR A 325 10.69 -12.76 11.66
C THR A 325 10.38 -12.59 10.18
N ASP A 326 11.32 -12.84 9.27
CA ASP A 326 11.07 -12.69 7.82
C ASP A 326 10.00 -13.69 7.33
N THR A 327 9.83 -14.82 8.05
CA THR A 327 8.77 -15.80 7.78
C THR A 327 7.36 -15.23 7.95
N VAL A 328 7.21 -14.19 8.77
CA VAL A 328 5.96 -13.46 9.01
C VAL A 328 5.68 -12.53 7.83
N ASP A 329 6.68 -11.79 7.38
CA ASP A 329 6.56 -10.87 6.25
C ASP A 329 6.29 -11.60 4.93
N ALA A 330 6.88 -12.78 4.71
CA ALA A 330 6.60 -13.61 3.54
C ALA A 330 5.12 -14.07 3.47
N ARG A 331 4.51 -14.41 4.62
CA ARG A 331 3.10 -14.83 4.69
C ARG A 331 2.14 -13.64 4.56
N MET A 332 2.48 -12.49 5.14
CA MET A 332 1.72 -11.25 4.89
C MET A 332 1.81 -10.82 3.43
N LEU A 333 2.95 -11.04 2.76
CA LEU A 333 3.12 -10.75 1.34
C LEU A 333 2.16 -11.58 0.47
N VAL A 334 2.07 -12.89 0.70
CA VAL A 334 1.11 -13.74 0.01
C VAL A 334 -0.33 -13.30 0.32
N GLY A 335 -0.63 -12.98 1.59
CA GLY A 335 -1.95 -12.44 1.98
C GLY A 335 -2.29 -11.14 1.26
N ARG A 336 -1.33 -10.23 1.11
CA ARG A 336 -1.50 -8.98 0.35
C ARG A 336 -1.76 -9.24 -1.12
N ILE A 337 -1.04 -10.17 -1.74
CA ILE A 337 -1.25 -10.57 -3.15
C ILE A 337 -2.66 -11.12 -3.33
N VAL A 338 -3.11 -12.03 -2.45
CA VAL A 338 -4.48 -12.57 -2.49
C VAL A 338 -5.51 -11.45 -2.35
N GLY A 339 -5.33 -10.52 -1.39
CA GLY A 339 -6.24 -9.39 -1.21
C GLY A 339 -6.28 -8.45 -2.42
N ILE A 340 -5.14 -8.20 -3.06
CA ILE A 340 -5.06 -7.41 -4.30
C ILE A 340 -5.84 -8.10 -5.42
N MET A 341 -5.63 -9.40 -5.63
CA MET A 341 -6.32 -10.16 -6.67
C MET A 341 -7.84 -10.13 -6.46
N GLN A 342 -8.31 -10.30 -5.21
CA GLN A 342 -9.73 -10.15 -4.87
C GLN A 342 -10.28 -8.75 -5.13
N SER A 343 -9.50 -7.71 -4.85
CA SER A 343 -9.88 -6.33 -5.16
C SER A 343 -10.08 -6.10 -6.66
N LEU A 344 -9.39 -6.87 -7.49
CA LEU A 344 -9.46 -6.82 -8.95
C LEU A 344 -10.58 -7.71 -9.51
N GLY A 345 -11.37 -8.35 -8.65
CA GLY A 345 -12.45 -9.27 -9.02
C GLY A 345 -12.00 -10.70 -9.26
N PHE A 346 -10.74 -11.04 -8.98
CA PHE A 346 -10.27 -12.41 -9.08
C PHE A 346 -10.55 -13.21 -7.81
N GLU A 347 -11.06 -14.42 -7.98
CA GLU A 347 -11.25 -15.41 -6.93
C GLU A 347 -10.04 -16.33 -6.88
N LEU A 348 -9.48 -16.52 -5.68
CA LEU A 348 -8.42 -17.51 -5.45
C LEU A 348 -9.03 -18.91 -5.61
N MET A 349 -8.45 -19.70 -6.49
CA MET A 349 -8.78 -21.10 -6.73
C MET A 349 -7.91 -22.01 -5.84
N PRO A 350 -8.28 -23.30 -5.68
CA PRO A 350 -7.45 -24.27 -4.98
C PRO A 350 -6.00 -24.31 -5.49
N LYS A 351 -5.04 -24.59 -4.60
CA LYS A 351 -3.62 -24.67 -4.96
C LYS A 351 -3.34 -25.82 -5.93
N VAL A 352 -2.32 -25.68 -6.76
CA VAL A 352 -1.86 -26.79 -7.61
C VAL A 352 -0.38 -27.06 -7.39
N ASP A 353 -0.04 -28.31 -7.06
CA ASP A 353 1.32 -28.80 -6.88
C ASP A 353 1.66 -29.76 -8.03
N CYS A 354 2.41 -29.24 -8.99
CA CYS A 354 2.64 -29.92 -10.26
C CYS A 354 3.92 -30.76 -10.32
N SER A 355 4.97 -30.51 -9.51
CA SER A 355 6.24 -31.25 -9.63
C SER A 355 6.42 -32.39 -8.63
N GLY A 356 5.69 -32.35 -7.50
CA GLY A 356 5.85 -33.28 -6.39
C GLY A 356 7.17 -33.16 -5.60
N LYS A 357 8.00 -32.14 -5.87
CA LYS A 357 9.24 -31.89 -5.11
C LYS A 357 8.91 -31.31 -3.73
N LEU A 358 9.68 -31.73 -2.72
CA LEU A 358 9.51 -31.24 -1.34
C LEU A 358 9.78 -29.73 -1.19
N ALA A 359 10.63 -29.14 -2.03
CA ALA A 359 10.94 -27.70 -1.96
C ALA A 359 9.95 -26.84 -2.76
N ASP A 360 8.98 -27.45 -3.46
CA ASP A 360 8.06 -26.71 -4.30
C ASP A 360 7.03 -25.95 -3.47
N LEU A 361 6.73 -24.76 -3.99
CA LEU A 361 5.78 -23.80 -3.48
C LEU A 361 4.51 -23.87 -4.31
N SER A 362 3.38 -23.51 -3.70
CA SER A 362 2.08 -23.63 -4.36
C SER A 362 1.96 -22.70 -5.58
N PHE A 363 1.41 -23.23 -6.67
CA PHE A 363 0.92 -22.43 -7.78
C PHE A 363 -0.48 -21.90 -7.45
N MET A 364 -0.61 -20.60 -7.23
CA MET A 364 -1.88 -19.94 -6.94
C MET A 364 -2.60 -19.61 -8.24
N MET A 365 -3.80 -20.13 -8.40
CA MET A 365 -4.63 -19.85 -9.57
C MET A 365 -5.74 -18.87 -9.22
N PHE A 366 -6.05 -17.99 -10.15
CA PHE A 366 -7.03 -16.92 -9.99
C PHE A 366 -7.98 -16.91 -11.16
N ARG A 367 -9.29 -16.88 -10.87
CA ARG A 367 -10.35 -16.80 -11.88
C ARG A 367 -11.15 -15.53 -11.68
N ARG A 368 -11.38 -14.75 -12.74
CA ARG A 368 -12.26 -13.59 -12.71
C ARG A 368 -13.44 -13.81 -13.65
N PRO A 369 -14.66 -14.00 -13.10
CA PRO A 369 -15.88 -14.01 -13.90
C PRO A 369 -16.02 -12.74 -14.75
N PRO A 370 -16.69 -12.79 -15.91
CA PRO A 370 -16.90 -11.62 -16.77
C PRO A 370 -17.68 -10.49 -16.07
N THR A 371 -18.55 -10.86 -15.12
CA THR A 371 -19.39 -9.96 -14.32
C THR A 371 -18.73 -9.48 -13.04
N ALA A 372 -17.50 -9.94 -12.74
CA ALA A 372 -16.82 -9.62 -11.51
C ALA A 372 -16.45 -8.13 -11.45
N LEU A 373 -16.94 -7.48 -10.39
CA LEU A 373 -16.65 -6.08 -10.12
C LEU A 373 -15.39 -5.95 -9.27
N ARG A 374 -14.69 -4.83 -9.44
CA ARG A 374 -13.60 -4.46 -8.54
C ARG A 374 -14.17 -4.08 -7.19
N THR A 375 -13.54 -4.58 -6.13
CA THR A 375 -13.87 -4.26 -4.75
C THR A 375 -12.68 -3.51 -4.17
N LEU A 376 -12.83 -2.20 -4.00
CA LEU A 376 -11.84 -1.43 -3.26
C LEU A 376 -12.45 -1.17 -1.89
N PRO A 377 -11.84 -1.72 -0.83
CA PRO A 377 -10.42 -2.02 -0.71
C PRO A 377 -10.15 -3.48 -1.05
N PRO A 378 -8.87 -3.85 -1.25
CA PRO A 378 -8.46 -5.22 -0.98
C PRO A 378 -9.07 -5.70 0.35
N PRO A 379 -9.89 -6.76 0.34
CA PRO A 379 -10.41 -7.32 1.57
C PRO A 379 -9.25 -7.77 2.45
N PRO A 380 -9.39 -7.69 3.78
CA PRO A 380 -8.36 -8.19 4.67
C PRO A 380 -8.22 -9.70 4.46
N VAL A 381 -6.98 -10.17 4.38
CA VAL A 381 -6.65 -11.59 4.28
C VAL A 381 -5.90 -11.98 5.54
N LEU A 382 -6.47 -12.92 6.29
CA LEU A 382 -5.87 -13.47 7.49
C LEU A 382 -5.13 -14.76 7.13
N CYS A 383 -3.91 -14.92 7.59
CA CYS A 383 -3.13 -16.14 7.43
C CYS A 383 -2.90 -16.83 8.78
N LEU A 384 -3.29 -18.10 8.85
CA LEU A 384 -2.98 -19.05 9.92
C LEU A 384 -1.86 -19.98 9.44
N SER A 385 -0.72 -19.99 10.12
CA SER A 385 0.44 -20.78 9.68
C SER A 385 1.01 -21.66 10.80
N LEU A 386 1.49 -22.85 10.41
CA LEU A 386 2.02 -23.86 11.34
C LEU A 386 3.55 -23.89 11.28
N HIS A 387 4.18 -23.65 12.42
CA HIS A 387 5.63 -23.47 12.59
C HIS A 387 6.19 -24.47 13.60
N THR A 388 7.45 -24.85 13.42
CA THR A 388 8.13 -25.89 14.22
C THR A 388 7.21 -27.09 14.46
N TYR A 389 7.21 -27.72 15.63
CA TYR A 389 6.36 -28.89 15.87
C TYR A 389 5.05 -28.57 16.60
N ASP A 390 4.90 -27.32 17.02
CA ASP A 390 4.07 -26.91 18.14
C ASP A 390 3.67 -25.43 18.12
N ARG A 391 3.99 -24.68 17.06
CA ARG A 391 3.70 -23.24 17.00
C ARG A 391 2.70 -22.93 15.93
N VAL A 392 1.78 -22.04 16.26
CA VAL A 392 0.77 -21.54 15.34
C VAL A 392 0.83 -20.02 15.33
N ARG A 393 0.82 -19.41 14.15
CA ARG A 393 0.93 -17.96 13.97
C ARG A 393 -0.22 -17.39 13.17
N PHE A 394 -0.79 -16.30 13.68
CA PHE A 394 -1.75 -15.45 12.97
C PHE A 394 -1.03 -14.23 12.40
N THR A 395 -1.27 -13.95 11.12
CA THR A 395 -0.70 -12.81 10.41
C THR A 395 -1.75 -12.13 9.54
N CYS A 396 -1.76 -10.81 9.55
CA CYS A 396 -2.56 -9.96 8.67
C CYS A 396 -1.83 -8.63 8.49
N THR A 397 -2.08 -7.94 7.39
CA THR A 397 -1.56 -6.58 7.18
C THR A 397 -2.16 -5.58 8.17
N ASP A 398 -3.34 -5.87 8.72
CA ASP A 398 -3.95 -5.13 9.83
C ASP A 398 -3.74 -5.89 11.14
N THR A 399 -2.90 -5.37 12.03
CA THR A 399 -2.61 -6.00 13.33
C THR A 399 -3.82 -6.04 14.25
N LYS A 400 -4.83 -5.17 14.05
CA LYS A 400 -6.06 -5.21 14.85
C LYS A 400 -6.88 -6.45 14.56
N VAL A 401 -6.92 -6.88 13.29
CA VAL A 401 -7.55 -8.14 12.89
C VAL A 401 -6.87 -9.31 13.60
N VAL A 402 -5.53 -9.29 13.69
CA VAL A 402 -4.78 -10.32 14.41
C VAL A 402 -5.14 -10.34 15.89
N GLU A 403 -5.22 -9.18 16.55
CA GLU A 403 -5.59 -9.06 17.97
C GLU A 403 -7.01 -9.57 18.26
N GLU A 404 -7.98 -9.18 17.43
CA GLU A 404 -9.39 -9.59 17.53
C GLU A 404 -9.52 -11.11 17.41
N VAL A 405 -9.04 -11.65 16.29
CA VAL A 405 -9.13 -13.08 15.98
C VAL A 405 -8.41 -13.91 17.03
N SER A 406 -7.21 -13.48 17.42
CA SER A 406 -6.39 -14.25 18.34
C SER A 406 -7.02 -14.36 19.72
N SER A 407 -7.70 -13.31 20.18
CA SER A 407 -8.39 -13.33 21.48
C SER A 407 -9.51 -14.37 21.47
N ARG A 408 -10.30 -14.43 20.40
CA ARG A 408 -11.36 -15.44 20.25
C ARG A 408 -10.79 -16.85 20.14
N VAL A 409 -9.80 -17.05 19.25
CA VAL A 409 -9.18 -18.36 19.05
C VAL A 409 -8.52 -18.87 20.33
N ARG A 410 -7.84 -18.00 21.09
CA ARG A 410 -7.22 -18.38 22.36
C ARG A 410 -8.24 -18.92 23.36
N ALA A 411 -9.42 -18.29 23.44
CA ALA A 411 -10.51 -18.72 24.32
C ALA A 411 -11.13 -20.07 23.88
N SER A 412 -11.11 -20.38 22.58
CA SER A 412 -11.58 -21.67 22.06
C SER A 412 -10.58 -22.80 22.26
N LEU A 413 -9.29 -22.52 22.50
CA LEU A 413 -8.23 -23.53 22.71
C LEU A 413 -8.08 -23.98 24.18
N GLY A 414 -9.13 -23.84 24.97
CA GLY A 414 -9.19 -24.34 26.34
C GLY A 414 -10.63 -24.58 26.79
N PRO A 415 -10.86 -24.86 28.07
CA PRO A 415 -12.19 -25.10 28.62
C PRO A 415 -13.11 -23.87 28.43
N PRO A 416 -14.41 -24.06 28.11
CA PRO A 416 -15.12 -25.35 28.01
C PRO A 416 -15.03 -26.03 26.64
N HIS A 417 -14.42 -25.42 25.62
CA HIS A 417 -14.41 -25.94 24.24
C HIS A 417 -13.49 -27.16 24.08
N LEU A 418 -12.33 -27.14 24.73
CA LEU A 418 -11.41 -28.28 24.86
C LEU A 418 -11.32 -28.72 26.32
N PRO A 419 -11.10 -30.03 26.60
CA PRO A 419 -11.08 -30.56 27.97
C PRO A 419 -9.89 -30.05 28.79
N VAL A 420 -8.83 -29.61 28.11
CA VAL A 420 -7.62 -29.02 28.71
C VAL A 420 -7.21 -27.80 27.91
N ASP A 421 -6.56 -26.85 28.58
CA ASP A 421 -5.93 -25.73 27.91
C ASP A 421 -4.69 -26.23 27.17
N VAL A 422 -4.70 -26.13 25.84
CA VAL A 422 -3.60 -26.63 24.99
C VAL A 422 -2.57 -25.55 24.66
N VAL A 423 -2.72 -24.32 25.15
CA VAL A 423 -1.76 -23.23 24.86
C VAL A 423 -0.85 -23.01 26.06
N GLU A 424 0.44 -23.34 25.91
CA GLU A 424 1.45 -23.14 26.97
C GLU A 424 1.82 -21.66 27.14
N SER A 425 1.88 -20.95 26.02
CA SER A 425 2.21 -19.52 26.01
C SER A 425 1.77 -18.85 24.72
N SER A 426 1.56 -17.55 24.80
CA SER A 426 1.32 -16.68 23.66
C SER A 426 2.31 -15.51 23.68
N ARG A 427 2.82 -15.11 22.51
CA ARG A 427 3.67 -13.93 22.39
C ARG A 427 3.53 -13.29 21.03
N TRP A 428 3.91 -12.02 20.95
CA TRP A 428 4.18 -11.40 19.66
C TRP A 428 5.53 -11.91 19.11
N TYR A 429 5.52 -12.28 17.84
CA TYR A 429 6.68 -12.71 17.09
C TYR A 429 6.77 -11.86 15.82
N GLY A 430 7.53 -10.76 15.88
CA GLY A 430 7.44 -9.71 14.87
C GLY A 430 6.02 -9.11 14.84
N ARG A 431 5.37 -9.15 13.68
CA ARG A 431 3.98 -8.69 13.47
C ARG A 431 2.94 -9.82 13.58
N ALA A 432 3.34 -11.02 13.96
CA ALA A 432 2.46 -12.15 14.15
C ALA A 432 2.16 -12.37 15.64
N LEU A 433 0.95 -12.81 15.96
CA LEU A 433 0.72 -13.43 17.26
C LEU A 433 1.01 -14.94 17.15
N GLU A 434 1.90 -15.43 18.00
CA GLU A 434 2.32 -16.82 18.07
C GLU A 434 1.75 -17.50 19.32
N PHE A 435 1.09 -18.64 19.12
CA PHE A 435 0.73 -19.58 20.17
C PHE A 435 1.70 -20.76 20.18
N LYS A 436 2.21 -21.10 21.35
CA LYS A 436 2.92 -22.36 21.60
C LYS A 436 1.92 -23.37 22.15
N ILE A 437 1.66 -24.42 21.39
CA ILE A 437 0.74 -25.50 21.73
C ILE A 437 1.47 -26.55 22.55
N SER A 438 0.78 -27.10 23.56
CA SER A 438 1.34 -28.13 24.43
C SER A 438 1.67 -29.40 23.66
N GLY A 439 2.87 -29.92 23.92
CA GLY A 439 3.40 -31.06 23.20
C GLY A 439 3.74 -30.76 21.75
N TRP A 440 3.65 -31.77 20.86
CA TRP A 440 4.11 -31.65 19.47
C TRP A 440 3.08 -32.18 18.45
N PRO A 441 1.90 -31.54 18.34
CA PRO A 441 0.82 -32.04 17.50
C PRO A 441 1.20 -32.14 16.01
N PHE A 442 2.15 -31.31 15.53
CA PHE A 442 2.55 -31.26 14.12
C PHE A 442 3.89 -31.97 13.82
N HIS A 443 4.45 -32.70 14.79
CA HIS A 443 5.72 -33.44 14.62
C HIS A 443 5.61 -34.66 13.72
N GLY A 444 4.45 -35.32 13.75
CA GLY A 444 4.15 -36.43 12.85
C GLY A 444 4.30 -37.84 13.43
N MET A 445 4.39 -38.07 14.76
CA MET A 445 4.30 -39.45 15.25
C MET A 445 2.97 -40.09 14.79
N MET A 446 3.08 -41.11 13.93
CA MET A 446 1.97 -41.83 13.26
C MET A 446 1.11 -42.62 14.26
N CYS A 447 0.32 -41.91 15.07
CA CYS A 447 -0.65 -42.53 15.97
C CYS A 447 -1.92 -41.70 16.06
N SER A 448 -3.00 -42.38 16.47
CA SER A 448 -4.33 -41.79 16.57
C SER A 448 -4.40 -40.61 17.56
N GLN A 449 -3.48 -40.52 18.53
CA GLN A 449 -3.42 -39.41 19.49
C GLN A 449 -2.88 -38.14 18.84
N THR A 450 -1.83 -38.25 18.02
CA THR A 450 -1.30 -37.11 17.26
C THR A 450 -2.31 -36.64 16.22
N ALA A 451 -2.97 -37.57 15.52
CA ALA A 451 -4.03 -37.25 14.56
C ALA A 451 -5.20 -36.52 15.24
N LEU A 452 -5.65 -37.00 16.41
CA LEU A 452 -6.67 -36.32 17.21
C LEU A 452 -6.21 -34.93 17.63
N ALA A 453 -5.00 -34.79 18.17
CA ALA A 453 -4.47 -33.52 18.65
C ALA A 453 -4.37 -32.47 17.54
N ALA A 454 -3.70 -32.81 16.43
CA ALA A 454 -3.55 -31.91 15.29
C ALA A 454 -4.91 -31.54 14.68
N GLY A 455 -5.77 -32.54 14.45
CA GLY A 455 -7.09 -32.34 13.88
C GLY A 455 -7.99 -31.46 14.76
N LEU A 456 -8.01 -31.71 16.07
CA LEU A 456 -8.86 -30.97 17.00
C LEU A 456 -8.40 -29.52 17.17
N VAL A 457 -7.09 -29.26 17.25
CA VAL A 457 -6.55 -27.89 17.31
C VAL A 457 -6.93 -27.10 16.06
N ILE A 458 -6.72 -27.66 14.87
CA ILE A 458 -6.98 -26.96 13.61
C ILE A 458 -8.48 -26.80 13.36
N LEU A 459 -9.28 -27.84 13.58
CA LEU A 459 -10.74 -27.76 13.44
C LEU A 459 -11.33 -26.70 14.38
N THR A 460 -10.84 -26.61 15.62
CA THR A 460 -11.29 -25.60 16.60
C THR A 460 -10.91 -24.18 16.17
N MET A 461 -9.71 -23.98 15.64
CA MET A 461 -9.28 -22.67 15.13
C MET A 461 -10.12 -22.25 13.92
N ILE A 462 -10.36 -23.15 12.96
CA ILE A 462 -11.18 -22.86 11.76
C ILE A 462 -12.62 -22.57 12.15
N ASP A 463 -13.18 -23.31 13.11
CA ASP A 463 -14.54 -23.08 13.62
C ASP A 463 -14.67 -21.70 14.29
N ALA A 464 -13.71 -21.32 15.14
CA ALA A 464 -13.68 -20.00 15.76
C ALA A 464 -13.50 -18.86 14.74
N LEU A 465 -12.73 -19.08 13.67
CA LEU A 465 -12.58 -18.13 12.57
C LEU A 465 -13.89 -17.97 11.79
N ARG A 466 -14.57 -19.07 11.51
CA ARG A 466 -15.86 -19.07 10.80
C ARG A 466 -16.95 -18.35 11.59
N GLU A 467 -16.97 -18.51 12.91
CA GLU A 467 -17.85 -17.76 13.81
C GLU A 467 -17.65 -16.24 13.68
N LEU A 468 -16.41 -15.80 13.48
CA LEU A 468 -16.05 -14.40 13.24
C LEU A 468 -16.27 -13.96 11.76
N GLY A 469 -16.85 -14.82 10.93
CA GLY A 469 -17.14 -14.56 9.52
C GLY A 469 -15.99 -14.81 8.55
N TRP A 470 -14.87 -15.38 9.01
CA TRP A 470 -13.73 -15.70 8.15
C TRP A 470 -13.92 -17.04 7.45
N GLU A 471 -13.79 -17.06 6.13
CA GLU A 471 -13.86 -18.27 5.32
C GLU A 471 -12.47 -18.72 4.88
N LEU A 472 -12.16 -20.00 5.10
CA LEU A 472 -10.98 -20.64 4.53
C LEU A 472 -11.10 -20.67 3.00
N LYS A 473 -10.12 -20.12 2.29
CA LYS A 473 -10.07 -20.13 0.83
C LYS A 473 -9.05 -21.08 0.25
N ALA A 474 -7.86 -21.13 0.85
CA ALA A 474 -6.81 -22.03 0.39
C ALA A 474 -5.74 -22.24 1.47
N SER A 475 -5.17 -23.43 1.47
CA SER A 475 -3.98 -23.84 2.20
C SER A 475 -2.79 -23.86 1.25
N LEU A 476 -1.84 -22.93 1.42
CA LEU A 476 -0.75 -22.68 0.47
C LEU A 476 0.63 -23.00 1.06
N ASP A 477 1.49 -23.62 0.26
CA ASP A 477 2.90 -23.83 0.59
C ASP A 477 3.73 -22.60 0.19
N VAL A 478 4.16 -21.85 1.20
CA VAL A 478 4.88 -20.56 1.04
C VAL A 478 6.38 -20.69 1.34
N SER A 479 6.80 -21.80 1.95
CA SER A 479 8.19 -22.05 2.35
C SER A 479 8.76 -23.26 1.62
N GLY A 480 9.92 -23.08 1.00
CA GLY A 480 10.64 -24.11 0.25
C GLY A 480 11.70 -24.83 1.07
N LYS A 481 11.73 -24.60 2.39
CA LYS A 481 12.73 -25.21 3.27
C LYS A 481 12.47 -26.70 3.43
N VAL A 482 13.54 -27.48 3.24
CA VAL A 482 13.54 -28.93 3.42
C VAL A 482 14.62 -29.27 4.43
N ARG A 483 14.25 -30.07 5.43
CA ARG A 483 15.18 -30.60 6.43
C ARG A 483 15.52 -32.03 6.11
N THR A 484 16.81 -32.38 6.18
CA THR A 484 17.30 -33.75 6.00
C THR A 484 17.92 -34.24 7.30
N GLU A 485 17.44 -35.37 7.80
CA GLU A 485 17.98 -36.01 9.00
C GLU A 485 18.66 -37.33 8.62
N SER A 486 19.86 -37.54 9.13
CA SER A 486 20.62 -38.78 8.96
C SER A 486 20.32 -39.71 10.14
N HIS A 487 19.92 -40.95 9.86
CA HIS A 487 19.72 -42.00 10.85
C HIS A 487 20.75 -43.11 10.64
N ASN A 488 21.45 -43.44 11.72
CA ASN A 488 22.43 -44.52 11.73
C ASN A 488 21.74 -45.80 12.22
N ASN A 489 21.37 -46.69 11.30
CA ASN A 489 20.52 -47.86 11.62
C ASN A 489 21.27 -49.01 12.32
N GLY A 490 22.37 -48.73 13.04
CA GLY A 490 23.15 -49.73 13.78
C GLY A 490 23.92 -50.76 12.92
N ASN A 491 23.52 -50.99 11.67
CA ASN A 491 24.12 -51.96 10.74
C ASN A 491 25.12 -51.33 9.73
N GLY A 492 25.69 -50.17 10.04
CA GLY A 492 26.62 -49.46 9.14
C GLY A 492 25.98 -48.79 7.91
N ASN A 493 24.67 -48.96 7.71
CA ASN A 493 23.93 -48.33 6.61
C ASN A 493 23.30 -47.00 7.07
N ARG A 494 23.71 -45.88 6.47
CA ARG A 494 23.16 -44.54 6.74
C ARG A 494 21.91 -44.33 5.89
N SER A 495 20.75 -44.20 6.53
CA SER A 495 19.52 -43.77 5.86
C SER A 495 19.30 -42.28 6.13
N SER A 496 18.81 -41.53 5.15
CA SER A 496 18.45 -40.11 5.35
C SER A 496 16.98 -39.91 4.99
N THR A 497 16.29 -39.09 5.77
CA THR A 497 14.88 -38.74 5.52
C THR A 497 14.77 -37.24 5.38
N SER A 498 14.21 -36.79 4.25
CA SER A 498 13.96 -35.37 3.97
C SER A 498 12.47 -35.07 4.11
N TYR A 499 12.15 -33.92 4.69
CA TYR A 499 10.78 -33.47 4.89
C TYR A 499 10.68 -31.94 4.82
N LYS A 500 9.49 -31.41 4.50
CA LYS A 500 9.25 -29.96 4.50
C LYS A 500 9.44 -29.43 5.91
N GLU A 501 10.28 -28.40 6.05
CA GLU A 501 10.44 -27.75 7.34
C GLU A 501 9.10 -27.12 7.71
N ASP A 502 8.55 -26.18 6.96
CA ASP A 502 7.23 -25.59 7.25
C ASP A 502 6.08 -26.34 6.56
N LEU A 503 4.92 -26.37 7.24
CA LEU A 503 3.66 -26.86 6.66
C LEU A 503 2.93 -25.73 5.91
N SER A 504 1.87 -26.11 5.20
CA SER A 504 1.01 -25.15 4.50
C SER A 504 0.45 -24.07 5.44
N SER A 505 0.26 -22.87 4.89
CA SER A 505 -0.36 -21.73 5.55
C SER A 505 -1.76 -21.53 5.01
N MET A 506 -2.75 -21.48 5.88
CA MET A 506 -4.17 -21.34 5.54
C MET A 506 -4.54 -19.86 5.44
N TYR A 507 -5.12 -19.47 4.31
CA TYR A 507 -5.55 -18.10 4.01
C TYR A 507 -7.06 -18.00 4.10
N PHE A 508 -7.52 -17.04 4.90
CA PHE A 508 -8.92 -16.76 5.16
C PHE A 508 -9.28 -15.37 4.65
N VAL A 509 -10.50 -15.24 4.16
CA VAL A 509 -11.05 -13.96 3.71
C VAL A 509 -12.44 -13.79 4.31
N ARG A 510 -12.84 -12.56 4.57
CA ARG A 510 -14.20 -12.26 5.06
C ARG A 510 -15.09 -11.89 3.87
N PRO A 511 -16.12 -12.69 3.52
CA PRO A 511 -17.04 -12.33 2.46
C PRO A 511 -17.79 -11.04 2.78
N SER A 512 -18.11 -10.25 1.75
CA SER A 512 -19.10 -9.18 1.90
C SER A 512 -20.50 -9.82 1.94
N PRO A 513 -21.43 -9.39 2.81
CA PRO A 513 -22.74 -10.03 2.93
C PRO A 513 -23.48 -9.98 1.57
N ARG A 514 -23.91 -11.15 1.08
CA ARG A 514 -24.72 -11.29 -0.14
C ARG A 514 -26.09 -10.64 0.13
N ARG A 515 -26.50 -9.67 -0.69
CA ARG A 515 -27.86 -9.09 -0.68
C ARG A 515 -28.87 -10.18 -1.06
N ILE A 516 -29.64 -10.66 -0.08
CA ILE A 516 -30.85 -11.47 -0.31
C ILE A 516 -32.01 -10.50 -0.55
N ARG A 517 -32.83 -10.76 -1.58
CA ARG A 517 -34.02 -9.96 -1.92
C ARG A 517 -35.17 -10.19 -0.92
N SER A 518 -35.64 -9.06 -0.36
CA SER A 518 -36.96 -8.69 0.18
C SER A 518 -37.86 -9.71 0.90
N ASP A 519 -38.30 -9.36 2.12
CA ASP A 519 -39.69 -8.92 2.36
C ASP A 519 -39.85 -8.10 3.68
N CYS A 520 -40.49 -6.93 3.51
CA CYS A 520 -41.23 -6.00 4.38
C CYS A 520 -40.90 -5.75 5.89
N ASP A 521 -40.61 -4.46 6.15
CA ASP A 521 -41.05 -3.56 7.24
C ASP A 521 -41.05 -4.01 8.72
N THR A 522 -40.04 -3.56 9.50
CA THR A 522 -40.22 -2.80 10.77
C THR A 522 -38.92 -2.06 11.16
N LEU A 523 -39.05 -0.88 11.77
CA LEU A 523 -38.06 0.19 12.02
C LEU A 523 -36.79 -0.14 12.85
N VAL A 524 -35.67 0.43 12.35
CA VAL A 524 -34.55 1.15 13.03
C VAL A 524 -33.64 0.38 14.01
N MET A 525 -32.38 0.18 13.59
CA MET A 525 -31.16 0.57 14.32
C MET A 525 -29.91 0.45 13.42
N LEU A 526 -29.04 1.44 13.55
CA LEU A 526 -27.87 1.78 12.71
C LEU A 526 -26.71 0.78 12.77
N ALA A 527 -26.06 0.52 11.61
CA ALA A 527 -24.62 0.72 11.37
C ALA A 527 -24.11 -0.18 10.22
N GLU A 528 -24.15 0.32 8.98
CA GLU A 528 -23.38 -0.23 7.86
C GLU A 528 -21.99 0.41 7.83
N ILE A 529 -20.93 -0.40 7.82
CA ILE A 529 -19.53 0.06 7.70
C ILE A 529 -19.11 -0.03 6.22
N PRO A 530 -18.76 1.09 5.54
CA PRO A 530 -18.35 1.07 4.14
C PRO A 530 -16.85 0.78 3.92
N SER A 531 -16.57 0.26 2.73
CA SER A 531 -15.29 0.04 2.04
C SER A 531 -14.12 0.99 2.35
N VAL A 532 -12.92 0.42 2.58
CA VAL A 532 -11.63 1.16 2.57
C VAL A 532 -11.20 1.37 1.09
N PHE A 533 -10.51 2.40 0.62
CA PHE A 533 -10.07 2.57 -0.80
C PHE A 533 -11.07 2.59 -1.99
N GLY A 534 -12.38 2.45 -1.79
CA GLY A 534 -13.40 3.05 -2.66
C GLY A 534 -13.89 4.37 -2.04
N GLY A 535 -12.98 5.33 -1.80
CA GLY A 535 -13.28 6.47 -0.93
C GLY A 535 -13.54 7.82 -1.63
N LEU A 536 -13.20 7.95 -2.92
CA LEU A 536 -13.22 9.24 -3.63
C LEU A 536 -14.06 9.24 -4.92
N GLU A 537 -14.46 8.06 -5.42
CA GLU A 537 -15.37 7.98 -6.56
C GLU A 537 -16.79 8.34 -6.10
N GLY A 538 -17.36 9.38 -6.71
CA GLY A 538 -18.65 9.96 -6.30
C GLY A 538 -18.55 11.20 -5.41
N LEU A 539 -17.33 11.56 -4.95
CA LEU A 539 -17.11 12.87 -4.33
C LEU A 539 -17.21 13.97 -5.38
N TYR A 540 -18.01 14.99 -5.06
CA TYR A 540 -18.11 16.18 -5.88
C TYR A 540 -18.20 17.43 -5.01
N GLU A 541 -17.73 18.54 -5.56
CA GLU A 541 -17.92 19.87 -5.00
C GLU A 541 -19.23 20.45 -5.57
N PRO A 542 -20.25 20.75 -4.73
CA PRO A 542 -21.56 21.23 -5.17
C PRO A 542 -21.53 22.66 -5.70
N SER A 543 -20.55 23.48 -5.30
CA SER A 543 -20.42 24.88 -5.72
C SER A 543 -19.00 25.16 -6.26
N PRO A 544 -18.65 24.60 -7.43
CA PRO A 544 -17.28 24.58 -7.93
C PRO A 544 -16.78 25.93 -8.45
N ASP A 545 -17.68 26.88 -8.64
CA ASP A 545 -17.41 28.21 -9.18
C ASP A 545 -17.61 29.31 -8.14
N THR A 546 -17.96 28.93 -6.91
CA THR A 546 -18.18 29.86 -5.80
C THR A 546 -16.99 29.77 -4.86
N PRO A 547 -16.23 30.87 -4.67
CA PRO A 547 -15.20 30.96 -3.64
C PRO A 547 -15.73 30.58 -2.26
N THR A 548 -14.82 30.26 -1.34
CA THR A 548 -15.20 30.12 0.06
C THR A 548 -15.73 31.45 0.64
N PRO A 549 -16.45 31.44 1.77
CA PRO A 549 -16.90 32.66 2.43
C PRO A 549 -15.81 33.71 2.68
N GLN A 550 -14.57 33.28 2.97
CA GLN A 550 -13.42 34.18 3.13
C GLN A 550 -12.74 34.56 1.80
N GLY A 551 -13.38 34.29 0.66
CA GLY A 551 -12.93 34.66 -0.67
C GLY A 551 -11.74 33.83 -1.17
N LEU A 552 -11.66 32.54 -0.82
CA LEU A 552 -10.57 31.66 -1.22
C LEU A 552 -10.97 30.75 -2.38
N CYS A 553 -10.01 30.47 -3.27
CA CYS A 553 -10.09 29.38 -4.26
C CYS A 553 -8.70 28.78 -4.49
N ALA A 554 -8.60 27.72 -5.30
CA ALA A 554 -7.32 27.05 -5.54
C ALA A 554 -7.09 26.67 -7.00
N LEU A 555 -5.84 26.83 -7.45
CA LEU A 555 -5.34 26.29 -8.71
C LEU A 555 -4.36 25.16 -8.42
N THR A 556 -4.66 23.96 -8.91
CA THR A 556 -3.87 22.76 -8.67
C THR A 556 -3.08 22.36 -9.90
N LEU A 557 -1.75 22.36 -9.76
CA LEU A 557 -0.79 21.91 -10.75
C LEU A 557 -0.65 20.38 -10.63
N CYS A 558 -1.43 19.61 -11.41
CA CYS A 558 -1.51 18.15 -11.29
C CYS A 558 -1.09 17.44 -12.60
N GLY A 559 0.08 16.78 -12.57
CA GLY A 559 0.48 15.82 -13.60
C GLY A 559 0.80 16.39 -15.00
N MET A 560 0.99 15.50 -15.98
CA MET A 560 1.70 15.80 -17.24
C MET A 560 0.97 16.69 -18.27
N GLY A 561 -0.23 17.24 -18.00
CA GLY A 561 -0.95 17.98 -19.07
C GLY A 561 -2.26 18.67 -18.70
N ALA A 562 -2.52 18.97 -17.43
CA ALA A 562 -3.71 19.73 -17.03
C ALA A 562 -3.42 20.64 -15.83
N LEU A 563 -4.21 21.70 -15.71
CA LEU A 563 -4.34 22.54 -14.52
C LEU A 563 -5.81 22.41 -14.06
N TYR A 564 -6.06 22.30 -12.76
CA TYR A 564 -7.42 22.21 -12.22
C TYR A 564 -7.73 23.43 -11.36
N GLY A 565 -8.86 24.09 -11.60
CA GLY A 565 -9.44 25.10 -10.72
C GLY A 565 -10.48 24.47 -9.80
N LEU A 566 -10.46 24.87 -8.53
CA LEU A 566 -11.42 24.50 -7.49
C LEU A 566 -11.95 25.78 -6.84
N LYS A 567 -13.29 25.93 -6.81
CA LYS A 567 -13.97 27.14 -6.31
C LYS A 567 -13.56 28.42 -7.05
N CYS A 568 -13.00 28.29 -8.26
CA CYS A 568 -12.53 29.42 -9.05
C CYS A 568 -13.72 30.07 -9.77
N PRO A 569 -14.00 31.35 -9.53
CA PRO A 569 -15.04 32.06 -10.27
C PRO A 569 -14.57 32.36 -11.70
N GLU A 570 -15.49 32.78 -12.57
CA GLU A 570 -15.22 32.90 -14.01
C GLU A 570 -14.11 33.91 -14.32
N GLU A 571 -13.98 34.98 -13.55
CA GLU A 571 -12.90 35.95 -13.70
C GLU A 571 -11.50 35.34 -13.45
N VAL A 572 -11.38 34.42 -12.48
CA VAL A 572 -10.13 33.68 -12.23
C VAL A 572 -9.85 32.71 -13.37
N LYS A 573 -10.89 32.01 -13.85
CA LYS A 573 -10.74 31.11 -15.00
C LYS A 573 -10.31 31.88 -16.25
N GLN A 574 -10.88 33.06 -16.48
CA GLN A 574 -10.54 33.91 -17.61
C GLN A 574 -9.11 34.43 -17.52
N ALA A 575 -8.65 34.84 -16.33
CA ALA A 575 -7.26 35.20 -16.11
C ALA A 575 -6.29 34.05 -16.44
N VAL A 576 -6.64 32.82 -16.04
CA VAL A 576 -5.87 31.61 -16.40
C VAL A 576 -5.85 31.40 -17.92
N ARG A 577 -6.99 31.53 -18.63
CA ARG A 577 -7.06 31.42 -20.09
C ARG A 577 -6.18 32.45 -20.79
N ASN A 578 -6.24 33.70 -20.35
CA ASN A 578 -5.43 34.80 -20.89
C ASN A 578 -3.93 34.52 -20.73
N SER A 579 -3.53 34.03 -19.55
CA SER A 579 -2.11 33.75 -19.24
C SER A 579 -1.51 32.60 -20.07
N LEU A 580 -2.30 31.54 -20.31
CA LEU A 580 -1.91 30.37 -21.10
C LEU A 580 -1.93 30.67 -22.61
N GLY A 581 -2.95 31.39 -23.07
CA GLY A 581 -3.18 31.70 -24.48
C GLY A 581 -3.38 30.46 -25.37
N ARG A 582 -3.61 30.69 -26.68
CA ARG A 582 -3.81 29.61 -27.68
C ARG A 582 -2.60 28.67 -27.83
N ARG A 583 -1.41 29.14 -27.43
CA ARG A 583 -0.17 28.37 -27.50
C ARG A 583 -0.15 27.21 -26.50
N HIS A 584 -0.63 27.45 -25.28
CA HIS A 584 -0.50 26.49 -24.18
C HIS A 584 -1.83 25.86 -23.77
N LEU A 585 -2.98 26.44 -24.14
CA LEU A 585 -4.31 25.90 -23.85
C LEU A 585 -4.91 25.20 -25.09
N LYS A 586 -5.20 23.90 -24.97
CA LYS A 586 -5.93 23.12 -25.99
C LYS A 586 -7.45 23.26 -25.88
N GLY A 587 -7.92 23.59 -24.69
CA GLY A 587 -9.34 23.73 -24.34
C GLY A 587 -9.51 23.61 -22.83
N ASP A 588 -10.65 24.02 -22.32
CA ASP A 588 -11.00 23.93 -20.91
C ASP A 588 -12.50 23.68 -20.72
N GLY A 589 -12.88 23.28 -19.51
CA GLY A 589 -14.26 23.01 -19.14
C GLY A 589 -14.35 22.21 -17.84
N PRO A 590 -15.56 21.83 -17.42
CA PRO A 590 -15.74 20.95 -16.27
C PRO A 590 -14.95 19.64 -16.43
N SER A 591 -14.42 19.11 -15.34
CA SER A 591 -13.71 17.84 -15.36
C SER A 591 -14.70 16.68 -15.49
N ASP A 592 -14.58 15.89 -16.56
CA ASP A 592 -15.35 14.65 -16.73
C ASP A 592 -15.00 13.58 -15.69
N LYS A 593 -13.84 13.73 -15.03
CA LYS A 593 -13.31 12.74 -14.09
C LYS A 593 -13.65 13.05 -12.65
N ALA A 594 -13.59 14.32 -12.23
CA ALA A 594 -13.89 14.73 -10.87
C ALA A 594 -14.89 15.89 -10.90
N LYS A 595 -16.16 15.58 -10.62
CA LYS A 595 -17.25 16.56 -10.67
C LYS A 595 -16.97 17.69 -9.67
N GLY A 596 -17.03 18.93 -10.16
CA GLY A 596 -16.74 20.12 -9.37
C GLY A 596 -15.32 20.67 -9.50
N LEU A 597 -14.50 20.13 -10.41
CA LEU A 597 -13.27 20.79 -10.86
C LEU A 597 -13.44 21.40 -12.25
N HIS A 598 -12.81 22.54 -12.48
CA HIS A 598 -12.60 23.11 -13.82
C HIS A 598 -11.24 22.69 -14.37
N LYS A 599 -11.20 22.00 -15.50
CA LYS A 599 -9.96 21.48 -16.09
C LYS A 599 -9.50 22.35 -17.27
N PHE A 600 -8.30 22.90 -17.17
CA PHE A 600 -7.58 23.51 -18.29
C PHE A 600 -6.65 22.46 -18.92
N LYS A 601 -6.94 22.05 -20.16
CA LYS A 601 -6.19 21.02 -20.88
C LYS A 601 -5.00 21.65 -21.60
N LEU A 602 -3.79 21.27 -21.22
CA LEU A 602 -2.58 21.92 -21.72
C LEU A 602 -2.10 21.29 -23.04
N ALA A 603 -1.51 22.11 -23.91
CA ALA A 603 -1.01 21.70 -25.21
C ALA A 603 0.24 20.81 -25.12
N SER A 604 1.03 21.02 -24.07
CA SER A 604 2.28 20.32 -23.79
C SER A 604 2.41 19.98 -22.30
N LYS A 605 3.44 19.23 -21.94
CA LYS A 605 3.80 18.92 -20.55
C LYS A 605 4.47 20.12 -19.86
N LEU A 606 3.79 21.27 -19.82
CA LEU A 606 4.34 22.56 -19.43
C LEU A 606 5.08 22.48 -18.09
N TRP A 607 4.46 21.89 -17.06
CA TRP A 607 5.00 21.79 -15.71
C TRP A 607 6.12 20.75 -15.52
N MET A 608 6.44 19.94 -16.54
CA MET A 608 7.60 19.02 -16.55
C MET A 608 8.72 19.53 -17.47
N ALA A 609 8.87 20.86 -17.54
CA ALA A 609 9.86 21.49 -18.37
C ALA A 609 11.30 21.22 -17.89
N ASN A 610 12.22 21.09 -18.85
CA ASN A 610 13.67 21.11 -18.63
C ASN A 610 14.33 22.13 -19.57
N GLY A 611 15.52 22.60 -19.21
CA GLY A 611 16.28 23.57 -20.01
C GLY A 611 15.48 24.83 -20.33
N LYS A 612 15.51 25.27 -21.61
CA LYS A 612 14.82 26.49 -22.08
C LYS A 612 13.31 26.50 -21.81
N LYS A 613 12.66 25.34 -21.71
CA LYS A 613 11.22 25.27 -21.41
C LYS A 613 10.91 25.78 -20.00
N THR A 614 11.85 25.70 -19.05
CA THR A 614 11.63 26.19 -17.68
C THR A 614 11.49 27.71 -17.60
N VAL A 615 12.15 28.43 -18.52
CA VAL A 615 11.99 29.89 -18.67
C VAL A 615 10.58 30.21 -19.16
N GLU A 616 10.06 29.42 -20.10
CA GLU A 616 8.69 29.60 -20.61
C GLU A 616 7.63 29.33 -19.53
N VAL A 617 7.83 28.32 -18.66
CA VAL A 617 6.93 28.08 -17.51
C VAL A 617 6.88 29.28 -16.59
N ARG A 618 8.04 29.85 -16.25
CA ARG A 618 8.13 31.06 -15.42
C ARG A 618 7.45 32.25 -16.07
N ARG A 619 7.61 32.42 -17.39
CA ARG A 619 6.91 33.47 -18.15
C ARG A 619 5.39 33.31 -18.11
N VAL A 620 4.88 32.08 -18.27
CA VAL A 620 3.45 31.78 -18.13
C VAL A 620 2.97 32.10 -16.71
N MET A 621 3.74 31.74 -15.67
CA MET A 621 3.37 32.02 -14.29
C MET A 621 3.34 33.52 -13.98
N MET A 622 4.33 34.28 -14.46
CA MET A 622 4.35 35.74 -14.30
C MET A 622 3.12 36.39 -14.94
N ARG A 623 2.78 36.00 -16.18
CA ARG A 623 1.53 36.43 -16.83
C ARG A 623 0.30 36.02 -16.05
N MET A 624 0.29 34.83 -15.45
CA MET A 624 -0.84 34.36 -14.66
C MET A 624 -1.05 35.22 -13.41
N ILE A 625 0.02 35.59 -12.71
CA ILE A 625 -0.05 36.50 -11.56
C ILE A 625 -0.58 37.87 -11.99
N GLU A 626 -0.05 38.43 -13.08
CA GLU A 626 -0.53 39.71 -13.62
C GLU A 626 -2.01 39.67 -14.02
N GLU A 627 -2.46 38.60 -14.68
CA GLU A 627 -3.87 38.44 -15.07
C GLU A 627 -4.79 38.23 -13.85
N LEU A 628 -4.36 37.46 -12.85
CA LEU A 628 -5.10 37.28 -11.60
C LEU A 628 -5.24 38.61 -10.84
N GLN A 629 -4.17 39.39 -10.82
CA GLN A 629 -4.21 40.71 -10.21
C GLN A 629 -5.26 41.58 -10.87
N LYS A 630 -5.32 41.67 -12.21
CA LYS A 630 -6.32 42.48 -12.94
C LYS A 630 -7.76 42.21 -12.50
N VAL A 631 -8.05 40.98 -12.05
CA VAL A 631 -9.37 40.57 -11.55
C VAL A 631 -9.49 40.59 -10.01
N ARG A 632 -8.55 41.26 -9.33
CA ARG A 632 -8.46 41.42 -7.86
C ARG A 632 -8.24 40.11 -7.10
N TRP A 633 -7.48 39.18 -7.69
CA TRP A 633 -7.05 37.94 -7.05
C TRP A 633 -5.54 37.92 -6.87
N GLU A 634 -5.07 37.39 -5.75
CA GLU A 634 -3.65 37.21 -5.48
C GLU A 634 -3.34 35.79 -5.03
N VAL A 635 -2.11 35.36 -5.27
CA VAL A 635 -1.57 34.12 -4.73
C VAL A 635 -1.23 34.36 -3.26
N VAL A 636 -1.78 33.53 -2.37
CA VAL A 636 -1.45 33.53 -0.94
C VAL A 636 -0.17 32.75 -0.71
N GLU A 637 -0.13 31.49 -1.11
CA GLU A 637 1.02 30.60 -0.98
C GLU A 637 0.87 29.36 -1.87
N ASP A 638 1.97 28.65 -2.15
CA ASP A 638 1.95 27.30 -2.71
C ASP A 638 2.12 26.21 -1.64
N VAL A 639 1.28 25.17 -1.72
CA VAL A 639 1.30 24.06 -0.76
C VAL A 639 1.45 22.74 -1.50
N ASP A 640 2.50 21.99 -1.16
CA ASP A 640 2.65 20.61 -1.62
C ASP A 640 1.76 19.69 -0.79
N MET A 641 0.72 19.18 -1.45
CA MET A 641 -0.27 18.29 -0.86
C MET A 641 0.05 16.81 -1.11
N SER A 642 1.23 16.48 -1.67
CA SER A 642 1.61 15.10 -1.99
C SER A 642 3.02 14.75 -1.54
N ARG A 643 3.22 13.50 -1.13
CA ARG A 643 4.56 12.94 -0.87
C ARG A 643 5.49 12.95 -2.08
N SER A 644 4.93 12.98 -3.28
CA SER A 644 5.66 12.84 -4.54
C SER A 644 6.12 14.16 -5.15
N GLY A 645 5.70 15.30 -4.60
CA GLY A 645 6.01 16.63 -5.15
C GLY A 645 5.23 17.00 -6.42
N PHE A 646 4.16 16.25 -6.72
CA PHE A 646 3.41 16.39 -7.98
C PHE A 646 2.03 17.04 -7.80
N LEU A 647 1.60 17.30 -6.56
CA LEU A 647 0.32 17.96 -6.23
C LEU A 647 0.58 19.31 -5.56
N GLN A 648 1.03 20.28 -6.35
CA GLN A 648 1.23 21.66 -5.89
C GLN A 648 -0.08 22.43 -6.03
N MET A 649 -0.53 23.05 -4.92
CA MET A 649 -1.76 23.83 -4.88
C MET A 649 -1.44 25.29 -4.61
N LEU A 650 -1.82 26.16 -5.55
CA LEU A 650 -1.77 27.61 -5.38
C LEU A 650 -3.06 28.06 -4.72
N ILE A 651 -2.98 28.49 -3.46
CA ILE A 651 -4.12 29.09 -2.76
C ILE A 651 -4.26 30.53 -3.23
N LEU A 652 -5.44 30.89 -3.71
CA LEU A 652 -5.76 32.23 -4.17
C LEU A 652 -6.75 32.89 -3.22
N ARG A 653 -6.62 34.20 -3.03
CA ARG A 653 -7.54 35.01 -2.25
C ARG A 653 -7.99 36.22 -3.04
N ARG A 654 -9.26 36.59 -2.89
CA ARG A 654 -9.79 37.85 -3.38
C ARG A 654 -9.30 39.01 -2.51
N ARG A 655 -8.76 40.05 -3.15
CA ARG A 655 -8.30 41.26 -2.47
C ARG A 655 -9.48 42.22 -2.27
N GLU A 656 -9.64 42.69 -1.05
CA GLU A 656 -10.61 43.73 -0.68
C GLU A 656 -9.85 45.07 -0.51
N GLY A 657 -10.24 46.12 -1.25
CA GLY A 657 -9.62 47.46 -1.17
C GLY A 657 -9.33 48.14 -2.52
N ASP A 658 -9.18 49.47 -2.46
CA ASP A 658 -9.05 50.40 -3.61
C ASP A 658 -7.61 50.69 -4.07
N ASP A 659 -6.61 49.93 -3.60
CA ASP A 659 -5.21 50.04 -4.08
C ASP A 659 -5.02 49.64 -5.56
N PHE A 660 -6.11 49.32 -6.23
CA PHE A 660 -6.17 48.84 -7.60
C PHE A 660 -6.13 50.02 -8.59
N GLY A 661 -4.96 50.66 -8.70
CA GLY A 661 -4.78 51.79 -9.62
C GLY A 661 -3.38 52.38 -9.69
N ARG A 662 -2.42 51.96 -8.85
CA ARG A 662 -1.04 52.44 -8.99
C ARG A 662 -0.36 51.75 -10.17
N SER A 663 0.40 52.51 -10.94
CA SER A 663 1.30 52.02 -11.99
C SER A 663 2.36 51.13 -11.35
N HIS A 664 2.03 49.85 -11.17
CA HIS A 664 2.98 48.89 -10.62
C HIS A 664 4.04 48.63 -11.68
N ARG A 665 5.30 48.90 -11.32
CA ARG A 665 6.44 48.39 -12.09
C ARG A 665 6.29 46.88 -12.22
N LYS A 666 6.68 46.33 -13.36
CA LYS A 666 6.55 44.89 -13.61
C LYS A 666 7.35 44.09 -12.59
N ASP A 667 6.74 43.02 -12.10
CA ASP A 667 7.40 42.02 -11.27
C ASP A 667 8.45 41.26 -12.11
N PHE A 668 9.46 40.68 -11.46
CA PHE A 668 10.43 39.80 -12.13
C PHE A 668 10.65 38.52 -11.32
N VAL A 669 11.24 37.51 -11.96
CA VAL A 669 11.47 36.21 -11.31
C VAL A 669 12.92 35.78 -11.37
N VAL A 670 13.43 35.32 -10.23
CA VAL A 670 14.72 34.67 -10.06
C VAL A 670 14.50 33.17 -9.88
N GLY A 671 14.89 32.38 -10.87
CA GLY A 671 14.76 30.94 -10.87
C GLY A 671 16.07 30.24 -10.52
N LEU A 672 16.03 29.39 -9.49
CA LEU A 672 17.10 28.42 -9.24
C LEU A 672 16.95 27.26 -10.24
N HIS A 673 18.02 26.94 -10.99
CA HIS A 673 17.93 25.98 -12.10
C HIS A 673 19.12 25.01 -12.14
N GLY A 674 18.85 23.78 -12.61
CA GLY A 674 19.89 22.78 -12.81
C GLY A 674 20.63 22.46 -11.51
N SER A 675 21.95 22.33 -11.60
CA SER A 675 22.85 22.14 -10.47
C SER A 675 23.56 23.42 -10.02
N ASP A 676 23.54 24.47 -10.84
CA ASP A 676 24.53 25.55 -10.78
C ASP A 676 24.06 26.85 -11.44
N ASP A 677 22.81 26.95 -11.91
CA ASP A 677 22.33 28.14 -12.61
C ASP A 677 21.39 28.97 -11.74
N ILE A 678 21.55 30.30 -11.78
CA ILE A 678 20.52 31.27 -11.37
C ILE A 678 20.09 32.03 -12.63
N ARG A 679 18.78 32.04 -12.92
CA ARG A 679 18.23 32.74 -14.09
C ARG A 679 17.25 33.82 -13.69
N ILE A 680 17.43 35.02 -14.21
CA ILE A 680 16.57 36.17 -13.97
C ILE A 680 15.77 36.47 -15.23
N LEU A 681 14.45 36.41 -15.12
CA LEU A 681 13.53 36.80 -16.18
C LEU A 681 12.83 38.10 -15.78
N CYS A 682 13.17 39.19 -16.49
CA CYS A 682 12.63 40.53 -16.27
C CYS A 682 12.33 41.16 -17.64
N GLU A 683 11.07 41.48 -17.91
CA GLU A 683 10.61 42.08 -19.17
C GLU A 683 10.35 43.60 -18.98
N ASP A 684 11.41 44.34 -18.64
CA ASP A 684 11.41 45.78 -18.33
C ASP A 684 12.51 46.53 -19.12
N GLU A 685 12.67 47.83 -18.92
CA GLU A 685 13.68 48.66 -19.60
C GLU A 685 15.11 48.17 -19.30
N ALA A 686 16.01 48.27 -20.28
CA ALA A 686 17.37 47.72 -20.21
C ALA A 686 18.15 48.19 -18.97
N THR A 687 18.03 49.47 -18.59
CA THR A 687 18.68 50.02 -17.39
C THR A 687 18.18 49.36 -16.10
N ARG A 688 16.89 49.03 -16.03
CA ARG A 688 16.32 48.37 -14.84
C ARG A 688 16.71 46.91 -14.77
N VAL A 689 16.68 46.22 -15.93
CA VAL A 689 17.18 44.85 -16.04
C VAL A 689 18.64 44.80 -15.57
N PHE A 690 19.48 45.73 -16.03
CA PHE A 690 20.88 45.86 -15.60
C PHE A 690 21.01 46.08 -14.08
N ASN A 691 20.25 47.01 -13.50
CA ASN A 691 20.33 47.25 -12.05
C ASN A 691 19.89 46.02 -11.23
N ILE A 692 18.89 45.28 -11.70
CA ILE A 692 18.42 44.03 -11.05
C ILE A 692 19.49 42.94 -11.15
N THR A 693 20.06 42.72 -12.33
CA THR A 693 21.07 41.67 -12.52
C THR A 693 22.36 42.01 -11.80
N GLU A 694 22.76 43.29 -11.75
CA GLU A 694 23.95 43.72 -11.01
C GLU A 694 23.76 43.60 -9.50
N ALA A 695 22.59 43.98 -8.96
CA ALA A 695 22.29 43.75 -7.55
C ALA A 695 22.31 42.26 -7.18
N ALA A 696 21.75 41.40 -8.05
CA ALA A 696 21.81 39.96 -7.88
C ALA A 696 23.25 39.43 -7.94
N ARG A 697 24.09 39.91 -8.88
CA ARG A 697 25.51 39.56 -9.00
C ARG A 697 26.25 39.86 -7.70
N ILE A 698 26.13 41.07 -7.16
CA ILE A 698 26.78 41.48 -5.91
C ILE A 698 26.39 40.54 -4.77
N GLY A 699 25.10 40.19 -4.67
CA GLY A 699 24.62 39.24 -3.68
C GLY A 699 25.19 37.83 -3.85
N ILE A 700 25.27 37.33 -5.08
CA ILE A 700 25.83 36.02 -5.43
C ILE A 700 27.33 35.97 -5.09
N GLU A 701 28.10 36.94 -5.60
CA GLU A 701 29.56 37.01 -5.46
C GLU A 701 30.04 37.21 -4.02
N SER A 702 29.14 37.64 -3.13
CA SER A 702 29.44 37.77 -1.70
C SER A 702 29.83 36.45 -1.02
N SER A 703 29.31 35.32 -1.52
CA SER A 703 29.49 34.01 -0.88
C SER A 703 29.82 32.89 -1.86
N TRP A 704 29.66 33.12 -3.17
CA TRP A 704 29.88 32.11 -4.20
C TRP A 704 30.43 32.71 -5.49
N LYS A 705 31.25 31.96 -6.23
CA LYS A 705 31.86 32.47 -7.48
C LYS A 705 30.96 32.25 -8.69
N ILE A 706 30.80 33.27 -9.51
CA ILE A 706 30.20 33.15 -10.85
C ILE A 706 31.29 32.69 -11.83
N ALA A 707 31.02 31.61 -12.55
CA ALA A 707 31.92 31.03 -13.54
C ALA A 707 31.69 31.62 -14.95
N ARG A 708 30.43 31.85 -15.30
CA ARG A 708 30.02 32.42 -16.58
C ARG A 708 28.71 33.18 -16.42
N GLU A 709 28.51 34.18 -17.26
CA GLU A 709 27.27 34.92 -17.38
C GLU A 709 26.85 35.01 -18.84
N GLY A 710 25.55 35.08 -19.13
CA GLY A 710 25.04 35.25 -20.49
C GLY A 710 23.52 35.25 -20.58
N ASP A 711 23.01 35.08 -21.80
CA ASP A 711 21.57 34.88 -22.05
C ASP A 711 21.23 33.39 -22.21
N TYR A 712 20.13 32.98 -21.58
CA TYR A 712 19.54 31.67 -21.78
C TYR A 712 18.04 31.76 -22.06
N GLY A 713 17.68 31.89 -23.35
CA GLY A 713 16.28 31.86 -23.76
C GLY A 713 15.52 33.13 -23.37
N GLY A 714 16.20 34.27 -23.40
CA GLY A 714 15.66 35.58 -22.99
C GLY A 714 15.68 35.80 -21.48
N ALA A 715 16.43 35.01 -20.73
CA ALA A 715 16.67 35.20 -19.31
C ALA A 715 18.16 35.42 -19.07
N HIS A 716 18.49 36.34 -18.17
CA HIS A 716 19.86 36.59 -17.75
C HIS A 716 20.34 35.42 -16.87
N GLU A 717 21.39 34.73 -17.28
CA GLU A 717 21.90 33.52 -16.63
C GLU A 717 23.23 33.78 -15.93
N PHE A 718 23.29 33.46 -14.64
CA PHE A 718 24.52 33.29 -13.88
C PHE A 718 24.80 31.80 -13.71
N VAL A 719 25.89 31.32 -14.29
CA VAL A 719 26.42 29.96 -14.06
C VAL A 719 27.42 30.03 -12.91
N LEU A 720 27.12 29.33 -11.83
CA LEU A 720 27.92 29.32 -10.62
C LEU A 720 29.06 28.30 -10.71
N LYS A 721 30.21 28.58 -10.09
CA LYS A 721 31.31 27.63 -10.03
C LYS A 721 30.92 26.42 -9.17
N GLY A 722 31.04 25.21 -9.70
CA GLY A 722 30.71 23.98 -8.97
C GLY A 722 29.25 23.56 -9.18
N ARG A 723 28.62 22.96 -8.15
CA ARG A 723 27.22 22.46 -8.22
C ARG A 723 26.41 22.80 -6.96
N PRO A 724 26.23 24.08 -6.62
CA PRO A 724 25.59 24.50 -5.36
C PRO A 724 24.15 23.97 -5.19
N PHE A 725 23.42 23.79 -6.27
CA PHE A 725 22.03 23.32 -6.26
C PHE A 725 21.87 21.86 -6.73
N GLY A 726 22.97 21.09 -6.77
CA GLY A 726 22.97 19.71 -7.23
C GLY A 726 22.04 18.78 -6.44
N SER A 727 21.66 17.65 -7.04
CA SER A 727 20.81 16.62 -6.39
C SER A 727 21.48 15.95 -5.19
N LEU A 728 22.82 15.90 -5.17
CA LEU A 728 23.62 15.48 -4.02
C LEU A 728 23.91 16.62 -3.05
N GLY A 729 23.43 17.84 -3.34
CA GLY A 729 23.50 19.05 -2.51
C GLY A 729 24.92 19.46 -2.10
N ALA A 730 25.05 20.63 -1.49
CA ALA A 730 26.29 21.01 -0.83
C ALA A 730 26.35 20.40 0.57
N ASN A 731 27.56 19.98 0.97
CA ASN A 731 27.81 19.43 2.29
C ASN A 731 28.64 20.41 3.13
N GLY A 732 28.48 20.33 4.44
CA GLY A 732 29.23 21.14 5.40
C GLY A 732 29.06 22.65 5.20
N GLU A 733 30.16 23.39 5.22
CA GLU A 733 30.15 24.86 5.14
C GLU A 733 29.63 25.40 3.81
N ASP A 734 29.76 24.66 2.72
CA ASP A 734 29.28 25.12 1.42
C ASP A 734 27.75 25.25 1.41
N SER A 735 27.04 24.39 2.15
CA SER A 735 25.58 24.54 2.36
C SER A 735 25.24 25.86 3.05
N VAL A 736 26.06 26.26 4.03
CA VAL A 736 25.91 27.55 4.73
C VAL A 736 26.19 28.71 3.78
N LYS A 737 27.27 28.65 3.00
CA LYS A 737 27.62 29.69 2.03
C LYS A 737 26.53 29.90 0.97
N ILE A 738 25.89 28.83 0.49
CA ILE A 738 24.79 28.93 -0.48
C ILE A 738 23.57 29.59 0.13
N ARG A 739 23.18 29.21 1.35
CA ARG A 739 22.03 29.85 2.03
C ARG A 739 22.33 31.32 2.36
N ARG A 740 23.56 31.65 2.77
CA ARG A 740 24.03 33.04 2.95
C ARG A 740 24.03 33.83 1.65
N MET A 741 24.46 33.23 0.53
CA MET A 741 24.40 33.82 -0.81
C MET A 741 22.96 34.21 -1.18
N LEU A 742 21.98 33.35 -0.91
CA LEU A 742 20.57 33.60 -1.23
C LEU A 742 19.99 34.74 -0.37
N VAL A 743 20.30 34.76 0.93
CA VAL A 743 19.91 35.88 1.82
C VAL A 743 20.57 37.19 1.36
N ALA A 744 21.85 37.15 1.01
CA ALA A 744 22.61 38.28 0.48
C ALA A 744 22.03 38.81 -0.84
N MET A 745 21.64 37.91 -1.75
CA MET A 745 20.97 38.25 -3.01
C MET A 745 19.64 38.97 -2.79
N CYS A 746 18.78 38.46 -1.89
CA CYS A 746 17.54 39.16 -1.53
C CYS A 746 17.81 40.56 -0.96
N ALA A 747 18.80 40.69 -0.07
CA ALA A 747 19.16 41.97 0.53
C ALA A 747 19.69 42.99 -0.49
N GLN A 748 20.56 42.56 -1.42
CA GLN A 748 21.12 43.45 -2.45
C GLN A 748 20.08 43.86 -3.49
N ILE A 749 19.20 42.94 -3.90
CA ILE A 749 18.10 43.27 -4.81
C ILE A 749 17.21 44.36 -4.18
N GLU A 750 16.80 44.22 -2.92
CA GLU A 750 15.97 45.24 -2.27
C GLU A 750 16.72 46.57 -2.13
N LYS A 751 17.98 46.53 -1.65
CA LYS A 751 18.82 47.73 -1.49
C LYS A 751 19.07 48.46 -2.81
N GLY A 752 19.41 47.75 -3.87
CA GLY A 752 19.81 48.33 -5.15
C GLY A 752 18.65 48.75 -6.04
N THR A 753 17.47 48.15 -5.87
CA THR A 753 16.36 48.32 -6.83
C THR A 753 15.02 48.70 -6.20
N GLY A 754 14.86 48.50 -4.88
CA GLY A 754 13.58 48.64 -4.17
C GLY A 754 12.60 47.49 -4.45
N TYR A 755 13.06 46.38 -5.03
CA TYR A 755 12.25 45.19 -5.22
C TYR A 755 12.42 44.22 -4.05
N ARG A 756 11.32 43.72 -3.52
CA ARG A 756 11.27 42.73 -2.44
C ARG A 756 10.72 41.41 -2.95
N MET A 757 11.20 40.28 -2.42
CA MET A 757 10.61 38.98 -2.69
C MET A 757 9.17 38.95 -2.15
N ALA A 758 8.20 38.84 -3.04
CA ALA A 758 6.78 38.79 -2.73
C ALA A 758 6.25 37.35 -2.72
N TYR A 759 6.79 36.47 -3.57
CA TYR A 759 6.40 35.07 -3.63
C TYR A 759 7.61 34.15 -3.84
N SER A 760 7.44 32.89 -3.46
CA SER A 760 8.36 31.81 -3.80
C SER A 760 7.52 30.61 -4.18
N LEU A 761 7.65 30.15 -5.43
CA LEU A 761 6.76 29.11 -5.97
C LEU A 761 7.56 27.92 -6.54
N ALA A 762 7.11 26.71 -6.24
CA ALA A 762 7.59 25.46 -6.82
C ALA A 762 6.91 25.18 -8.17
N LEU A 763 7.48 25.75 -9.25
CA LEU A 763 6.87 25.74 -10.59
C LEU A 763 7.18 24.50 -11.45
N SER A 764 7.81 23.47 -10.89
CA SER A 764 8.05 22.20 -11.59
C SER A 764 7.34 21.05 -10.91
N ALA A 765 6.82 20.12 -11.70
CA ALA A 765 6.27 18.86 -11.21
C ALA A 765 7.43 17.85 -11.10
N GLY A 766 7.94 17.60 -9.89
CA GLY A 766 9.08 16.71 -9.68
C GLY A 766 9.41 16.45 -8.20
N LYS A 767 10.10 15.34 -7.93
CA LYS A 767 10.41 14.86 -6.56
C LYS A 767 11.31 15.83 -5.75
N ALA A 768 11.90 16.85 -6.36
CA ALA A 768 12.69 17.85 -5.65
C ALA A 768 12.77 19.17 -6.44
N THR A 769 11.72 19.98 -6.29
CA THR A 769 11.53 21.27 -6.98
C THR A 769 12.36 22.34 -6.27
N LYS A 770 12.82 23.35 -7.03
CA LYS A 770 13.52 24.50 -6.47
C LYS A 770 12.63 25.73 -6.61
N SER A 771 12.78 26.67 -5.68
CA SER A 771 11.98 27.89 -5.70
C SER A 771 12.21 28.75 -6.94
N SER A 772 11.12 29.33 -7.43
CA SER A 772 11.13 30.49 -8.32
C SER A 772 10.70 31.71 -7.51
N LEU A 773 11.64 32.61 -7.26
CA LEU A 773 11.49 33.76 -6.38
C LEU A 773 10.96 34.94 -7.18
N ILE A 774 9.78 35.43 -6.84
CA ILE A 774 9.14 36.53 -7.56
C ILE A 774 9.31 37.80 -6.75
N PHE A 775 9.88 38.80 -7.39
CA PHE A 775 10.21 40.08 -6.79
C PHE A 775 9.26 41.15 -7.29
N ARG A 776 8.70 41.90 -6.34
CA ARG A 776 7.77 43.00 -6.58
C ARG A 776 8.37 44.31 -6.12
N ASN A 777 8.13 45.36 -6.88
CA ASN A 777 8.54 46.69 -6.47
C ASN A 777 7.74 47.14 -5.24
N SER A 778 8.42 47.57 -4.19
CA SER A 778 7.80 48.15 -3.02
C SER A 778 8.22 49.62 -2.93
N GLU A 779 7.27 50.54 -3.16
CA GLU A 779 7.51 51.99 -3.03
C GLU A 779 8.05 52.34 -1.64
N SER A 780 7.58 51.63 -0.61
CA SER A 780 8.01 51.77 0.78
C SER A 780 9.44 51.32 1.07
N SER A 781 10.05 50.45 0.25
CA SER A 781 11.44 49.99 0.46
C SER A 781 12.46 51.12 0.37
N ARG A 782 12.14 52.25 -0.28
CA ARG A 782 13.00 53.43 -0.34
C ARG A 782 12.90 54.32 0.89
N GLU A 783 11.82 54.20 1.66
CA GLU A 783 11.52 55.04 2.82
C GLU A 783 12.10 54.48 4.13
N TYR A 784 12.34 53.16 4.20
CA TYR A 784 12.70 52.46 5.45
C TYR A 784 14.19 52.43 5.82
N GLY A 785 15.05 53.12 5.07
CA GLY A 785 16.48 53.19 5.37
C GLY A 785 17.19 51.81 5.35
N GLU A 786 18.10 51.59 6.29
CA GLU A 786 18.87 50.35 6.39
C GLU A 786 17.99 49.17 6.83
N VAL A 787 18.04 48.05 6.11
CA VAL A 787 17.23 46.85 6.40
C VAL A 787 18.14 45.70 6.84
N THR A 788 17.82 45.06 7.96
CA THR A 788 18.53 43.86 8.44
C THR A 788 17.92 42.61 7.81
N TYR A 789 18.77 41.74 7.24
CA TYR A 789 18.35 40.42 6.74
C TYR A 789 19.04 39.31 7.51
N VAL A 790 18.27 38.28 7.85
CA VAL A 790 18.80 37.03 8.39
C VAL A 790 18.11 35.83 7.75
N GLY A 791 18.83 34.73 7.62
CA GLY A 791 18.31 33.43 7.24
C GLY A 791 18.30 32.49 8.44
N LEU A 792 17.17 31.83 8.68
CA LEU A 792 17.07 30.71 9.61
C LEU A 792 16.86 29.44 8.82
N SER A 793 17.58 28.39 9.16
CA SER A 793 17.53 27.17 8.36
C SER A 793 17.67 25.92 9.20
N LEU A 794 16.86 24.92 8.87
CA LEU A 794 16.88 23.61 9.50
C LEU A 794 17.89 22.75 8.72
N ASN A 795 18.76 22.04 9.42
CA ASN A 795 19.89 21.33 8.83
C ASN A 795 20.10 19.98 9.48
N ASP A 796 20.66 19.09 8.68
CA ASP A 796 20.89 17.70 9.02
C ASP A 796 19.71 17.09 9.82
N ILE A 797 19.96 16.21 10.79
CA ILE A 797 18.90 15.54 11.57
C ILE A 797 18.47 16.38 12.79
N ASP A 798 19.29 17.35 13.20
CA ASP A 798 19.22 17.99 14.52
C ASP A 798 19.87 19.39 14.61
N ASP A 799 20.25 20.04 13.51
CA ASP A 799 20.91 21.36 13.56
C ASP A 799 19.96 22.49 13.15
N VAL A 800 20.04 23.64 13.84
CA VAL A 800 19.43 24.93 13.45
C VAL A 800 20.55 25.93 13.18
N ARG A 801 20.49 26.65 12.06
CA ARG A 801 21.50 27.64 11.70
C ARG A 801 20.86 29.00 11.44
N LEU A 802 21.34 30.01 12.17
CA LEU A 802 21.07 31.42 11.91
C LEU A 802 22.26 32.03 11.16
N MET A 803 21.97 32.75 10.08
CA MET A 803 22.99 33.34 9.22
C MET A 803 22.58 34.71 8.74
N CYS A 804 23.54 35.57 8.43
CA CYS A 804 23.31 36.88 7.81
C CYS A 804 24.15 37.01 6.54
N PRO A 805 23.88 38.04 5.71
CA PRO A 805 24.78 38.40 4.63
C PRO A 805 26.23 38.56 5.11
N PRO A 806 27.24 38.27 4.29
CA PRO A 806 28.65 38.31 4.69
C PRO A 806 29.17 39.65 5.20
N TRP A 807 28.54 40.76 4.79
CA TRP A 807 28.89 42.11 5.23
C TRP A 807 28.15 42.55 6.50
N ALA A 808 27.26 41.71 7.05
CA ALA A 808 26.51 41.99 8.27
C ALA A 808 27.01 41.11 9.42
N ALA A 809 26.74 41.55 10.66
CA ALA A 809 26.97 40.77 11.87
C ALA A 809 25.65 40.20 12.41
N LEU A 810 25.71 39.06 13.09
CA LEU A 810 24.57 38.50 13.80
C LEU A 810 24.34 39.23 15.12
N ASP A 811 23.10 39.68 15.33
CA ASP A 811 22.63 40.33 16.54
C ASP A 811 22.49 39.29 17.68
N GLU A 812 23.19 39.52 18.81
CA GLU A 812 23.13 38.62 19.98
C GLU A 812 21.71 38.50 20.56
N GLY A 813 20.90 39.57 20.48
CA GLY A 813 19.49 39.50 20.92
C GLY A 813 18.66 38.52 20.08
N VAL A 814 18.99 38.38 18.79
CA VAL A 814 18.36 37.37 17.90
C VAL A 814 18.81 35.96 18.31
N LYS A 815 20.10 35.78 18.61
CA LYS A 815 20.63 34.48 19.07
C LYS A 815 19.99 34.07 20.40
N ASP A 816 19.89 34.99 21.36
CA ASP A 816 19.29 34.74 22.67
C ASP A 816 17.81 34.37 22.56
N THR A 817 17.07 35.08 21.72
CA THR A 817 15.64 34.81 21.48
C THR A 817 15.42 33.44 20.86
N LEU A 818 16.22 33.07 19.84
CA LEU A 818 16.12 31.75 19.22
C LEU A 818 16.57 30.64 20.18
N ARG A 819 17.62 30.87 20.99
CA ARG A 819 18.05 29.94 22.03
C ARG A 819 16.93 29.66 23.03
N ALA A 820 16.24 30.71 23.50
CA ALA A 820 15.09 30.58 24.39
C ALA A 820 13.96 29.79 23.72
N ALA A 821 13.57 30.16 22.49
CA ALA A 821 12.54 29.49 21.72
C ALA A 821 12.85 27.99 21.50
N ILE A 822 14.12 27.64 21.27
CA ILE A 822 14.56 26.25 21.11
C ILE A 822 14.42 25.47 22.43
N ARG A 823 14.92 26.00 23.55
CA ARG A 823 14.85 25.33 24.86
C ARG A 823 13.41 25.10 25.32
N GLU A 824 12.55 26.04 24.96
CA GLU A 824 11.13 26.01 25.25
C GLU A 824 10.32 25.08 24.35
N GLY A 825 10.65 25.03 23.06
CA GLY A 825 9.92 24.27 22.05
C GLY A 825 10.35 22.81 21.95
N TRP A 826 11.60 22.52 22.29
CA TRP A 826 12.20 21.19 22.16
C TRP A 826 12.57 20.60 23.53
N PRO A 827 11.84 19.57 24.03
CA PRO A 827 12.03 19.06 25.39
C PRO A 827 13.45 18.58 25.72
N ARG A 828 14.18 18.10 24.70
CA ARG A 828 15.57 17.62 24.88
C ARG A 828 16.61 18.75 24.86
N GLY A 829 16.20 19.96 24.46
CA GLY A 829 17.05 21.16 24.49
C GLY A 829 18.23 21.16 23.51
N ILE A 830 19.18 22.03 23.78
CA ILE A 830 20.38 22.26 22.96
C ILE A 830 21.51 21.38 23.48
N GLN A 831 22.14 20.62 22.59
CA GLN A 831 23.33 19.83 22.87
C GLN A 831 24.60 20.68 22.80
N ARG A 832 24.70 21.56 21.79
CA ARG A 832 25.90 22.37 21.54
C ARG A 832 25.57 23.63 20.75
N GLU A 833 26.33 24.70 20.99
CA GLU A 833 26.34 25.92 20.18
C GLU A 833 27.74 26.18 19.64
N ARG A 834 27.83 26.65 18.39
CA ARG A 834 29.11 27.07 17.78
C ARG A 834 28.89 27.99 16.59
N GLU A 835 29.95 28.67 16.18
CA GLU A 835 30.06 29.24 14.83
C GLU A 835 30.44 28.14 13.82
N TYR A 836 29.77 28.12 12.67
CA TYR A 836 29.98 27.12 11.62
C TYR A 836 29.75 27.73 10.22
N GLY A 837 30.80 27.87 9.40
CA GLY A 837 30.69 28.48 8.06
C GLY A 837 30.21 29.94 8.06
N GLY A 838 30.40 30.66 9.17
CA GLY A 838 29.87 32.01 9.41
C GLY A 838 28.36 32.08 9.65
N ALA A 839 27.78 30.99 10.14
CA ALA A 839 26.46 30.95 10.76
C ALA A 839 26.58 30.51 12.21
N HIS A 840 25.69 31.00 13.06
CA HIS A 840 25.52 30.50 14.42
C HIS A 840 24.68 29.22 14.37
N GLU A 841 25.24 28.11 14.84
CA GLU A 841 24.63 26.78 14.81
C GLU A 841 24.26 26.32 16.22
N TRP A 842 23.00 25.95 16.40
CA TRP A 842 22.51 25.16 17.53
C TRP A 842 22.35 23.72 17.09
N LYS A 843 23.13 22.82 17.69
CA LYS A 843 22.90 21.38 17.61
C LYS A 843 21.95 20.96 18.71
N LEU A 844 20.83 20.34 18.35
CA LEU A 844 19.77 19.94 19.27
C LEU A 844 20.00 18.51 19.77
N SER A 845 19.64 18.24 21.02
CA SER A 845 19.70 16.88 21.55
C SER A 845 18.59 16.03 20.93
N GLY A 846 18.91 14.89 20.31
CA GLY A 846 17.91 14.03 19.65
C GLY A 846 17.83 14.28 18.15
N ARG A 847 16.65 14.08 17.54
CA ARG A 847 16.48 14.16 16.07
C ARG A 847 15.17 14.88 15.68
N PRO A 848 15.02 16.18 15.95
CA PRO A 848 13.77 16.91 15.69
C PRO A 848 13.36 16.89 14.21
N TRP A 849 14.31 16.86 13.28
CA TRP A 849 14.00 16.90 11.85
C TRP A 849 13.71 15.50 11.28
N ASP A 850 14.11 14.44 12.00
CA ASP A 850 13.85 13.02 11.71
C ASP A 850 12.96 12.39 12.81
N ALA A 851 12.05 13.19 13.39
CA ALA A 851 11.28 12.83 14.58
C ALA A 851 10.23 11.74 14.31
N HIS A 852 9.98 10.84 15.27
CA HIS A 852 8.96 9.78 15.20
C HIS A 852 7.87 9.98 16.26
N GLY A 853 6.67 9.45 15.99
CA GLY A 853 5.59 9.47 16.96
C GLY A 853 5.23 10.90 17.39
N THR A 854 5.07 11.12 18.70
CA THR A 854 4.72 12.42 19.28
C THR A 854 5.82 13.46 19.17
N GLU A 855 7.09 13.08 19.00
CA GLU A 855 8.18 14.07 18.80
C GLU A 855 7.98 14.89 17.53
N THR A 856 7.24 14.36 16.54
CA THR A 856 6.87 15.13 15.33
C THR A 856 6.06 16.39 15.67
N VAL A 857 5.22 16.34 16.71
CA VAL A 857 4.43 17.47 17.20
C VAL A 857 5.34 18.53 17.80
N ASP A 858 6.29 18.11 18.64
CA ASP A 858 7.24 19.01 19.30
C ASP A 858 8.13 19.74 18.28
N SER A 859 8.54 19.07 17.19
CA SER A 859 9.31 19.72 16.11
C SER A 859 8.55 20.84 15.42
N ARG A 860 7.22 20.72 15.23
CA ARG A 860 6.40 21.79 14.61
C ARG A 860 6.14 22.93 15.60
N ILE A 861 5.94 22.62 16.88
CA ILE A 861 5.83 23.62 17.95
C ILE A 861 7.14 24.41 18.08
N LEU A 862 8.30 23.74 17.98
CA LEU A 862 9.62 24.35 17.98
C LEU A 862 9.75 25.41 16.87
N VAL A 863 9.40 25.06 15.63
CA VAL A 863 9.41 26.03 14.52
C VAL A 863 8.44 27.18 14.81
N GLY A 864 7.23 26.90 15.28
CA GLY A 864 6.27 27.93 15.69
C GLY A 864 6.83 28.90 16.74
N ARG A 865 7.58 28.41 17.74
CA ARG A 865 8.22 29.27 18.75
C ARG A 865 9.36 30.11 18.16
N MET A 866 10.15 29.56 17.23
CA MET A 866 11.18 30.34 16.54
C MET A 866 10.56 31.46 15.70
N LEU A 867 9.48 31.19 14.95
CA LEU A 867 8.74 32.21 14.21
C LEU A 867 8.20 33.30 15.15
N LYS A 868 7.59 32.89 16.27
CA LYS A 868 7.09 33.80 17.32
C LYS A 868 8.18 34.73 17.85
N GLY A 869 9.35 34.17 18.15
CA GLY A 869 10.51 34.92 18.63
C GLY A 869 11.00 35.95 17.60
N MET A 870 11.13 35.55 16.34
CA MET A 870 11.52 36.46 15.26
C MET A 870 10.53 37.62 15.09
N TRP A 871 9.22 37.34 15.12
CA TRP A 871 8.19 38.39 15.04
C TRP A 871 8.23 39.34 16.24
N ALA A 872 8.47 38.82 17.45
CA ALA A 872 8.62 39.65 18.65
C ALA A 872 9.83 40.60 18.57
N LEU A 873 10.85 40.25 17.79
CA LEU A 873 12.01 41.10 17.50
C LEU A 873 11.81 42.08 16.34
N GLY A 874 10.60 42.14 15.76
CA GLY A 874 10.26 43.02 14.65
C GLY A 874 10.68 42.49 13.27
N PHE A 875 11.09 41.23 13.17
CA PHE A 875 11.41 40.63 11.87
C PHE A 875 10.16 40.16 11.14
N GLU A 876 9.97 40.59 9.90
CA GLU A 876 9.00 40.04 8.97
C GLU A 876 9.56 38.80 8.27
N LEU A 877 8.76 37.74 8.20
CA LEU A 877 9.10 36.55 7.42
C LEU A 877 8.80 36.81 5.94
N MET A 878 9.81 36.65 5.10
CA MET A 878 9.67 36.63 3.65
C MET A 878 9.32 35.21 3.17
N PRO A 879 8.81 35.04 1.93
CA PRO A 879 8.57 33.72 1.36
C PRO A 879 9.77 32.79 1.51
N LYS A 880 9.52 31.49 1.73
CA LYS A 880 10.59 30.49 1.91
C LYS A 880 11.46 30.33 0.66
N ILE A 881 12.68 29.82 0.82
CA ILE A 881 13.53 29.43 -0.32
C ILE A 881 13.91 27.96 -0.20
N ASP A 882 13.48 27.15 -1.16
CA ASP A 882 13.87 25.75 -1.32
C ASP A 882 14.98 25.68 -2.36
N CYS A 883 16.23 25.58 -1.89
CA CYS A 883 17.41 25.79 -2.73
C CYS A 883 18.04 24.50 -3.28
N SER A 884 17.81 23.34 -2.66
CA SER A 884 18.40 22.08 -3.15
C SER A 884 17.37 21.14 -3.78
N GLY A 885 17.86 20.31 -4.71
CA GLY A 885 17.08 19.21 -5.28
C GLY A 885 17.12 17.93 -4.44
N LYS A 886 17.36 18.02 -3.12
CA LYS A 886 17.32 16.87 -2.20
C LYS A 886 15.96 16.78 -1.52
N LEU A 887 15.42 15.57 -1.44
CA LEU A 887 14.20 15.29 -0.67
C LEU A 887 14.35 15.52 0.84
N ALA A 888 15.57 15.42 1.36
CA ALA A 888 15.86 15.59 2.78
C ALA A 888 16.18 17.04 3.18
N ASP A 889 16.22 17.96 2.21
CA ASP A 889 16.52 19.37 2.49
C ASP A 889 15.25 20.12 2.89
N MET A 890 15.41 20.98 3.89
CA MET A 890 14.32 21.76 4.49
C MET A 890 14.41 23.22 4.05
N SER A 891 13.30 23.94 4.17
CA SER A 891 13.18 25.32 3.68
C SER A 891 14.11 26.30 4.39
N LEU A 892 14.70 27.22 3.63
CA LEU A 892 15.37 28.41 4.17
C LEU A 892 14.31 29.49 4.45
N MET A 893 14.22 29.91 5.71
CA MET A 893 13.36 31.02 6.14
C MET A 893 14.17 32.31 6.07
N VAL A 894 13.72 33.28 5.28
CA VAL A 894 14.39 34.58 5.15
C VAL A 894 13.58 35.61 5.91
N PHE A 895 14.23 36.34 6.81
CA PHE A 895 13.61 37.38 7.61
C PHE A 895 14.21 38.74 7.27
N ARG A 896 13.36 39.77 7.27
CA ARG A 896 13.80 41.16 7.16
C ARG A 896 13.26 42.03 8.29
N ARG A 897 14.06 42.98 8.77
CA ARG A 897 13.67 43.98 9.76
C ARG A 897 14.11 45.37 9.29
N PRO A 898 13.18 46.26 8.93
CA PRO A 898 13.45 47.69 8.73
C PRO A 898 14.05 48.33 9.99
N LYS A 899 14.97 49.29 9.84
CA LYS A 899 15.54 50.05 10.98
C LYS A 899 14.59 51.15 11.46
N GLU A 900 13.80 51.73 10.57
CA GLU A 900 12.75 52.71 10.86
C GLU A 900 11.41 52.18 10.35
N GLY A 901 10.32 52.49 11.06
CA GLY A 901 8.96 52.03 10.73
C GLY A 901 8.49 50.85 11.61
N SER A 902 7.29 50.99 12.18
CA SER A 902 6.61 49.88 12.85
C SER A 902 6.19 48.86 11.80
N VAL A 903 6.82 47.70 11.76
CA VAL A 903 6.21 46.56 11.06
C VAL A 903 4.98 46.16 11.90
N PRO A 904 3.76 46.18 11.35
CA PRO A 904 2.58 45.67 12.05
C PRO A 904 2.69 44.14 12.14
N LEU A 905 3.49 43.67 13.08
CA LEU A 905 3.62 42.26 13.42
C LEU A 905 2.86 42.04 14.73
N PRO A 906 2.11 40.94 14.87
CA PRO A 906 1.47 40.61 16.13
C PRO A 906 2.58 40.26 17.15
N PRO A 907 2.93 41.16 18.10
CA PRO A 907 3.96 40.85 19.06
C PRO A 907 3.29 39.94 20.10
N THR A 908 3.86 38.77 20.35
CA THR A 908 3.43 37.81 21.41
C THR A 908 2.26 36.87 21.10
N GLU A 909 1.59 36.99 19.96
CA GLU A 909 0.48 36.09 19.62
C GLU A 909 0.95 34.64 19.42
N PRO A 910 0.11 33.64 19.73
CA PRO A 910 0.43 32.25 19.46
C PRO A 910 0.51 31.94 17.96
N VAL A 911 1.29 30.93 17.62
CA VAL A 911 1.51 30.48 16.24
C VAL A 911 0.87 29.11 16.07
N LEU A 912 -0.03 29.00 15.11
CA LEU A 912 -0.72 27.75 14.78
C LEU A 912 -0.02 27.10 13.58
N GLY A 913 0.31 25.82 13.66
CA GLY A 913 0.88 25.01 12.59
C GLY A 913 -0.08 23.92 12.13
N VAL A 914 -0.34 23.85 10.83
CA VAL A 914 -1.13 22.79 10.18
C VAL A 914 -0.20 21.93 9.33
N SER A 915 -0.01 20.66 9.67
CA SER A 915 0.89 19.74 8.97
C SER A 915 0.16 18.52 8.42
N MET A 916 0.56 18.08 7.23
CA MET A 916 0.09 16.82 6.67
C MET A 916 1.14 15.72 6.91
N HIS A 917 0.66 14.61 7.43
CA HIS A 917 1.45 13.50 7.93
C HIS A 917 0.97 12.19 7.34
N ASP A 918 1.91 11.26 7.30
CA ASP A 918 1.73 9.95 6.72
C ASP A 918 1.07 10.00 5.31
N THR A 919 0.09 9.14 5.02
CA THR A 919 -0.69 9.22 3.78
C THR A 919 -2.04 9.95 3.93
N ASP A 920 -2.48 10.20 5.16
CA ASP A 920 -3.88 10.53 5.46
C ASP A 920 -4.10 11.30 6.77
N ASP A 921 -3.08 11.77 7.47
CA ASP A 921 -3.25 12.51 8.73
C ASP A 921 -3.02 14.02 8.52
N ILE A 922 -3.91 14.87 9.03
CA ILE A 922 -3.66 16.31 9.23
C ILE A 922 -3.50 16.56 10.73
N ARG A 923 -2.51 17.37 11.14
CA ARG A 923 -2.32 17.76 12.54
C ARG A 923 -2.30 19.27 12.69
N LEU A 924 -2.96 19.76 13.73
CA LEU A 924 -2.91 21.15 14.18
C LEU A 924 -2.10 21.21 15.48
N THR A 925 -1.04 22.00 15.45
CA THR A 925 -0.15 22.29 16.58
C THR A 925 -0.23 23.77 16.90
N CYS A 926 -0.02 24.17 18.15
CA CYS A 926 0.05 25.59 18.50
C CYS A 926 1.13 25.81 19.55
N THR A 927 1.74 27.00 19.54
CA THR A 927 2.65 27.42 20.63
C THR A 927 1.92 27.59 21.96
N ASP A 928 0.60 27.80 21.92
CA ASP A 928 -0.29 27.76 23.08
C ASP A 928 -1.37 26.69 22.87
N GLU A 929 -1.29 25.61 23.64
CA GLU A 929 -2.17 24.45 23.48
C GLU A 929 -3.64 24.76 23.79
N LYS A 930 -3.93 25.79 24.61
CA LYS A 930 -5.31 26.19 24.94
C LYS A 930 -6.08 26.67 23.72
N ILE A 931 -5.38 27.19 22.72
CA ILE A 931 -5.99 27.60 21.45
C ILE A 931 -6.50 26.38 20.69
N LEU A 932 -5.81 25.24 20.79
CA LEU A 932 -6.28 24.01 20.16
C LEU A 932 -7.62 23.57 20.76
N ASP A 933 -7.81 23.70 22.07
CA ASP A 933 -9.10 23.42 22.71
C ASP A 933 -10.20 24.36 22.19
N ALA A 934 -9.88 25.64 22.03
CA ALA A 934 -10.83 26.64 21.56
C ALA A 934 -11.25 26.45 20.09
N ILE A 935 -10.32 26.06 19.21
CA ILE A 935 -10.60 25.89 17.78
C ILE A 935 -11.10 24.48 17.42
N GLU A 936 -11.00 23.49 18.32
CA GLU A 936 -11.41 22.11 18.05
C GLU A 936 -12.86 22.03 17.54
N GLY A 937 -13.81 22.68 18.22
CA GLY A 937 -15.22 22.68 17.85
C GLY A 937 -15.46 23.25 16.44
N PRO A 938 -15.07 24.51 16.17
CA PRO A 938 -15.20 25.12 14.85
C PRO A 938 -14.50 24.35 13.72
N VAL A 939 -13.26 23.88 13.96
CA VAL A 939 -12.49 23.12 12.96
C VAL A 939 -13.17 21.79 12.66
N ARG A 940 -13.61 21.06 13.70
CA ARG A 940 -14.38 19.83 13.55
C ARG A 940 -15.66 20.08 12.76
N GLN A 941 -16.41 21.14 13.09
CA GLN A 941 -17.64 21.49 12.39
C GLN A 941 -17.41 21.83 10.92
N ALA A 942 -16.41 22.66 10.60
CA ALA A 942 -16.11 23.05 9.23
C ALA A 942 -15.73 21.87 8.34
N LEU A 943 -15.08 20.85 8.92
CA LEU A 943 -14.59 19.70 8.17
C LEU A 943 -15.57 18.52 8.14
N MET A 944 -16.53 18.48 9.07
CA MET A 944 -17.65 17.53 9.07
C MET A 944 -18.90 18.09 8.37
N SER A 945 -18.98 19.40 8.15
CA SER A 945 -19.98 20.03 7.29
C SER A 945 -19.69 19.69 5.83
N PRO A 946 -20.68 19.25 5.03
CA PRO A 946 -20.44 18.71 3.70
C PRO A 946 -20.02 19.80 2.69
N ALA A 947 -18.73 20.14 2.65
CA ALA A 947 -18.09 20.76 1.47
C ALA A 947 -17.91 19.73 0.32
N LEU A 948 -17.96 18.44 0.66
CA LEU A 948 -17.94 17.30 -0.24
C LEU A 948 -19.23 16.49 -0.04
N SER A 949 -19.62 15.71 -1.05
CA SER A 949 -20.80 14.83 -0.97
C SER A 949 -20.73 13.70 0.07
N ALA A 950 -19.62 13.55 0.79
CA ALA A 950 -19.47 12.69 1.96
C ALA A 950 -18.41 13.24 2.94
N ASP A 951 -18.51 12.87 4.22
CA ASP A 951 -17.58 13.30 5.28
C ASP A 951 -16.14 12.80 5.01
N PRO A 952 -15.15 13.68 4.85
CA PRO A 952 -13.77 13.31 4.59
C PRO A 952 -13.04 12.76 5.84
N ILE A 953 -13.53 13.00 7.05
CA ILE A 953 -12.84 12.62 8.29
C ILE A 953 -13.20 11.19 8.71
N LYS A 954 -12.17 10.36 8.94
CA LYS A 954 -12.30 9.02 9.55
C LYS A 954 -12.23 9.08 11.07
N ARG A 955 -11.35 9.93 11.61
CA ARG A 955 -11.16 10.11 13.06
C ARG A 955 -10.71 11.53 13.34
N PHE A 956 -11.24 12.14 14.39
CA PHE A 956 -10.79 13.43 14.90
C PHE A 956 -10.54 13.30 16.40
N GLY A 957 -9.36 13.69 16.88
CA GLY A 957 -9.07 13.71 18.31
C GLY A 957 -7.66 14.21 18.60
N ARG A 958 -7.20 14.01 19.83
CA ARG A 958 -5.86 14.42 20.27
C ARG A 958 -4.78 13.42 19.84
N TYR A 959 -3.60 13.94 19.51
CA TYR A 959 -2.37 13.16 19.29
C TYR A 959 -1.20 13.92 19.92
N GLY A 960 -0.78 13.49 21.11
CA GLY A 960 0.12 14.31 21.94
C GLY A 960 -0.49 15.69 22.18
N ARG A 961 0.32 16.75 22.03
CA ARG A 961 -0.10 18.16 22.15
C ARG A 961 -0.73 18.76 20.89
N SER A 962 -1.28 17.92 20.02
CA SER A 962 -1.87 18.33 18.74
C SER A 962 -3.29 17.81 18.59
N LEU A 963 -4.10 18.51 17.79
CA LEU A 963 -5.31 17.92 17.21
C LEU A 963 -4.91 17.14 15.97
N GLN A 964 -5.40 15.92 15.84
CA GLN A 964 -5.20 15.06 14.68
C GLN A 964 -6.53 14.72 14.03
N MET A 965 -6.57 14.93 12.73
CA MET A 965 -7.61 14.47 11.83
C MET A 965 -7.04 13.37 10.96
N LYS A 966 -7.57 12.16 11.06
CA LYS A 966 -7.31 11.09 10.10
C LYS A 966 -8.36 11.15 9.01
N LEU A 967 -7.94 11.32 7.78
CA LEU A 967 -8.77 11.37 6.59
C LEU A 967 -9.16 9.97 6.13
N LYS A 968 -10.22 9.86 5.34
CA LYS A 968 -10.59 8.61 4.65
C LYS A 968 -9.70 8.42 3.43
N GLY A 969 -9.19 7.19 3.24
CA GLY A 969 -8.29 6.86 2.12
C GLY A 969 -6.85 7.29 2.36
N SER A 970 -6.08 7.52 1.28
CA SER A 970 -4.67 7.94 1.32
C SER A 970 -4.43 9.18 0.45
N PRO A 971 -5.06 10.32 0.76
CA PRO A 971 -5.10 11.50 -0.10
C PRO A 971 -3.73 12.14 -0.37
N PHE A 972 -2.78 12.03 0.56
CA PHE A 972 -1.43 12.60 0.42
C PHE A 972 -0.44 11.64 -0.27
N HIS A 973 -0.89 10.46 -0.71
CA HIS A 973 -0.07 9.49 -1.43
C HIS A 973 0.35 9.98 -2.83
N THR A 974 1.24 9.25 -3.49
CA THR A 974 1.94 9.67 -4.72
C THR A 974 1.07 9.87 -5.98
N CYS A 975 -0.20 9.44 -5.97
CA CYS A 975 -1.07 9.48 -7.15
C CYS A 975 -1.59 10.90 -7.41
N THR A 976 -1.19 11.50 -8.53
CA THR A 976 -1.71 12.80 -8.95
C THR A 976 -2.78 12.65 -10.00
N ASN A 977 -4.03 12.72 -9.56
CA ASN A 977 -5.20 12.70 -10.41
C ASN A 977 -6.23 13.75 -9.96
N SER A 978 -7.25 13.95 -10.78
CA SER A 978 -8.32 14.94 -10.53
C SER A 978 -9.11 14.66 -9.25
N HIS A 979 -9.25 13.41 -8.80
CA HIS A 979 -9.96 13.09 -7.56
C HIS A 979 -9.16 13.52 -6.33
N ASN A 980 -7.85 13.30 -6.32
CA ASN A 980 -6.99 13.76 -5.24
C ASN A 980 -6.86 15.29 -5.22
N ALA A 981 -6.81 15.94 -6.40
CA ALA A 981 -6.87 17.39 -6.49
C ALA A 981 -8.16 17.97 -5.89
N LEU A 982 -9.31 17.34 -6.18
CA LEU A 982 -10.60 17.73 -5.61
C LEU A 982 -10.63 17.50 -4.09
N TYR A 983 -10.25 16.31 -3.63
CA TYR A 983 -10.33 15.94 -2.23
C TYR A 983 -9.37 16.75 -1.35
N CYS A 984 -8.08 16.77 -1.68
CA CYS A 984 -7.08 17.53 -0.94
C CYS A 984 -7.39 19.02 -0.97
N GLY A 985 -7.84 19.54 -2.12
CA GLY A 985 -8.17 20.96 -2.26
C GLY A 985 -9.38 21.36 -1.42
N SER A 986 -10.42 20.53 -1.37
CA SER A 986 -11.62 20.84 -0.60
C SER A 986 -11.34 20.82 0.89
N VAL A 987 -10.59 19.82 1.37
CA VAL A 987 -10.16 19.74 2.78
C VAL A 987 -9.26 20.92 3.15
N LEU A 988 -8.28 21.25 2.30
CA LEU A 988 -7.37 22.37 2.53
C LEU A 988 -8.12 23.70 2.58
N LEU A 989 -8.93 24.00 1.56
CA LEU A 989 -9.69 25.25 1.49
C LEU A 989 -10.65 25.38 2.67
N SER A 990 -11.36 24.31 3.06
CA SER A 990 -12.26 24.35 4.22
C SER A 990 -11.52 24.64 5.52
N LEU A 991 -10.34 24.04 5.69
CA LEU A 991 -9.51 24.28 6.87
C LEU A 991 -8.95 25.70 6.89
N VAL A 992 -8.44 26.21 5.76
CA VAL A 992 -7.93 27.59 5.69
C VAL A 992 -9.08 28.60 5.86
N ASP A 993 -10.25 28.34 5.29
CA ASP A 993 -11.43 29.20 5.39
C ASP A 993 -11.93 29.33 6.84
N VAL A 994 -12.09 28.22 7.57
CA VAL A 994 -12.48 28.29 8.99
C VAL A 994 -11.41 28.95 9.85
N LEU A 995 -10.12 28.74 9.55
CA LEU A 995 -9.05 29.43 10.26
C LEU A 995 -9.11 30.94 10.01
N TYR A 996 -9.33 31.38 8.77
CA TYR A 996 -9.50 32.79 8.42
C TYR A 996 -10.73 33.40 9.10
N GLN A 997 -11.85 32.67 9.12
CA GLN A 997 -13.06 33.05 9.84
C GLN A 997 -12.80 33.27 11.34
N LEU A 998 -11.91 32.45 11.93
CA LEU A 998 -11.47 32.57 13.33
C LEU A 998 -10.33 33.59 13.52
N GLY A 999 -10.00 34.39 12.51
CA GLY A 999 -8.95 35.41 12.58
C GLY A 999 -7.53 34.88 12.34
N TRP A 1000 -7.33 33.60 12.04
CA TRP A 1000 -6.01 33.03 11.76
C TRP A 1000 -5.63 33.23 10.29
N VAL A 1001 -4.58 34.00 10.04
CA VAL A 1001 -4.07 34.30 8.71
C VAL A 1001 -2.81 33.49 8.43
N MET A 1002 -2.79 32.84 7.27
CA MET A 1002 -1.65 32.04 6.81
C MET A 1002 -0.46 32.97 6.51
N ARG A 1003 0.73 32.60 6.99
CA ARG A 1003 1.96 33.37 6.78
C ARG A 1003 2.97 32.67 5.87
N THR A 1004 3.04 31.34 5.94
CA THR A 1004 3.99 30.55 5.13
C THR A 1004 3.63 29.07 5.15
N ALA A 1005 4.12 28.30 4.19
CA ALA A 1005 4.16 26.84 4.25
C ALA A 1005 5.62 26.37 4.19
N LEU A 1006 6.12 25.66 5.20
CA LEU A 1006 7.54 25.29 5.34
C LEU A 1006 7.73 23.78 5.28
N ASP A 1007 8.83 23.32 4.69
CA ASP A 1007 9.28 21.94 4.94
C ASP A 1007 10.05 21.85 6.25
N VAL A 1008 9.56 21.02 7.16
CA VAL A 1008 10.03 20.87 8.55
C VAL A 1008 10.53 19.43 8.80
N SER A 1009 10.42 18.53 7.83
CA SER A 1009 10.76 17.12 7.98
C SER A 1009 11.75 16.70 6.92
N ARG A 1010 12.90 16.17 7.35
CA ARG A 1010 13.84 15.58 6.39
C ARG A 1010 13.45 14.17 5.96
N LYS A 1011 12.33 13.63 6.45
CA LYS A 1011 11.95 12.24 6.27
C LYS A 1011 11.54 11.97 4.85
N TYR A 1012 12.22 11.01 4.25
CA TYR A 1012 11.91 10.51 2.92
C TYR A 1012 12.11 9.01 2.89
N TYR A 1013 11.25 8.34 2.14
CA TYR A 1013 11.52 6.98 1.71
C TYR A 1013 12.48 7.04 0.53
N ALA A 1014 13.50 6.18 0.52
CA ALA A 1014 14.39 6.01 -0.61
C ALA A 1014 14.82 4.56 -0.77
N ASP A 1015 14.58 4.03 -1.97
CA ASP A 1015 15.22 2.83 -2.49
C ASP A 1015 15.90 3.17 -3.84
N ASP A 1016 16.49 2.17 -4.49
CA ASP A 1016 17.27 2.36 -5.72
C ASP A 1016 16.44 2.90 -6.91
N LYS A 1017 15.10 2.89 -6.84
CA LYS A 1017 14.19 3.33 -7.91
C LYS A 1017 13.28 4.49 -7.50
N ASN A 1018 12.96 4.60 -6.21
CA ASN A 1018 11.95 5.50 -5.70
C ASN A 1018 12.45 6.30 -4.52
N GLN A 1019 12.29 7.61 -4.60
CA GLN A 1019 12.42 8.51 -3.47
C GLN A 1019 11.18 9.40 -3.36
N TYR A 1020 10.67 9.63 -2.15
CA TYR A 1020 9.53 10.54 -1.88
C TYR A 1020 9.50 10.95 -0.39
N LYS A 1021 8.93 12.12 -0.06
CA LYS A 1021 8.86 12.59 1.34
C LYS A 1021 7.83 11.80 2.14
N LEU A 1022 8.04 11.61 3.44
CA LEU A 1022 7.06 10.96 4.33
C LEU A 1022 6.06 11.95 4.94
N ASP A 1023 6.48 13.18 5.21
CA ASP A 1023 5.61 14.30 5.58
C ASP A 1023 5.62 15.32 4.43
N THR A 1024 4.55 16.11 4.29
CA THR A 1024 4.53 17.25 3.36
C THR A 1024 4.73 18.57 4.11
N ALA A 1025 4.54 19.72 3.43
CA ALA A 1025 4.74 21.04 4.02
C ALA A 1025 3.84 21.29 5.24
N THR A 1026 4.34 22.07 6.20
CA THR A 1026 3.59 22.57 7.36
C THR A 1026 3.25 24.04 7.17
N MET A 1027 1.98 24.39 7.19
CA MET A 1027 1.50 25.77 7.08
C MET A 1027 1.47 26.43 8.45
N TYR A 1028 1.98 27.65 8.56
CA TYR A 1028 1.98 28.42 9.80
C TYR A 1028 1.08 29.65 9.70
N PHE A 1029 0.29 29.87 10.74
CA PHE A 1029 -0.72 30.91 10.85
C PHE A 1029 -0.47 31.76 12.10
N THR A 1030 -0.87 33.03 12.01
CA THR A 1030 -0.93 33.95 13.14
C THR A 1030 -2.32 34.54 13.24
N HIS A 1031 -2.76 34.85 14.45
CA HIS A 1031 -4.00 35.59 14.63
C HIS A 1031 -3.84 37.04 14.12
N ALA A 1032 -4.62 37.43 13.12
CA ALA A 1032 -4.84 38.82 12.76
C ALA A 1032 -5.77 39.40 13.82
N ARG A 1033 -5.23 40.17 14.78
CA ARG A 1033 -6.09 41.17 15.42
C ARG A 1033 -6.49 42.15 14.31
N ILE A 1034 -7.79 42.24 14.05
CA ILE A 1034 -8.39 43.33 13.26
C ILE A 1034 -8.12 44.64 13.99
#